data_AF-A0ABD2TUS7-F1
#
_entry.id   AF-A0ABD2TUS7-F1
#
_cell.length_a   1.000
_cell.length_b   1.000
_cell.length_c   1.000
_cell.angle_alpha   90.00
_cell.angle_beta   90.00
_cell.angle_gamma   90.00
#
_symmetry.space_group_name_H-M   'P 1'
#
loop_
_entity.id
_entity.type
_entity.pdbx_description
1 polymer ?
#
loop_
_entity_poly.entity_id
_entity_poly.type
_entity_poly.pdbx_seq_one_letter_code
_entity_poly.pdbx_strand_id
1 'polypeptide(L)'
;MDSMHLSHCYSALNVKKRQPQIKISKQFNVVHQISHKSVRNLTLLPTRNLGFFMDRRVKGIVCGVSSVETRKNQNKGKNKNNSGSSSEKVQLRFRLDHQVEYGEHIAVLGSAKELGSWKKNIMMDWTENGWIGELDVRSGETLEYKFVIVGKDKKMLWENGSNRILKLPEAGSFELVCQWNVTDEPVNLLPLDPFEVEKGVEETSDNGAKITSQAAVPDVVTSPFVEQWQGRAASFVRSNDQLDSDKNRKWDTSGLTGISLKLVEGDKNARNWWRKLEVVRELVVENMDSSHRLEALTYAAVYLKWINTGQIPCLEDGGHHRPNRHAEISRLIFREVEKVLSRRDTTLQEILVIRKMQPCLPSFKAEFTASVPLTRIRDIAHRNDIPHDLKQEIKHTIQNKLHRNAGPEDLVSTEAMLERITKQPGQYSEAFVEQFKIFHNELKDFFNAGSLDEQLESIGESLDGSSLSMLSSFLESKKELARLDEKHNVSETERTGILVRTINSLNALREVIAKGLESGLRNDAPDASIAMRQKWRLCEIGLEDYAFVLLSRFVNAVEALGGADWLAENVTVKNVSSWNDPIGALTVGIQQLGISGWKPEECKAVGNELLSWKERGISEIEGSEDGKTIWALRLKATLDRSRRLTEEYSETLLQIFPEKVQILGKSLGIPENTVRTFTEAEIRAGVVFQVSKLATLLLKAVRRTIGSSGWDVLVPGDAFGELVQVDRIIPGTLPSSATGPVILVVNKADGDEEVTAAGSNISGVVLLQELPHLSHLGVRARQASSKFWLHVQKLIIMSCFCYLSRIRIEGKGSFCDLRRR
;
A
#
# COMPACT_ATOMS: atom_id res chain seq x y z
N MET A 1 -31.23 36.45 35.45
CA MET A 1 -31.55 37.51 36.43
C MET A 1 -30.38 37.62 37.39
N ASP A 2 -29.76 38.79 37.37
CA ASP A 2 -29.09 39.50 38.46
C ASP A 2 -28.14 38.75 39.40
N SER A 3 -26.85 39.06 39.23
CA SER A 3 -25.85 39.02 40.30
C SER A 3 -25.87 40.32 41.11
N MET A 4 -25.51 40.28 42.40
CA MET A 4 -24.86 41.42 43.05
C MET A 4 -23.85 40.98 44.11
N HIS A 5 -22.61 41.45 43.97
CA HIS A 5 -21.96 42.25 45.01
C HIS A 5 -20.82 43.09 44.39
N LEU A 6 -20.72 44.35 44.81
CA LEU A 6 -19.66 45.30 44.43
C LEU A 6 -18.47 45.16 45.44
N SER A 7 -17.27 45.77 45.30
CA SER A 7 -16.95 47.05 44.66
C SER A 7 -15.45 47.29 44.32
N HIS A 8 -15.25 48.12 43.28
CA HIS A 8 -14.17 49.09 42.98
C HIS A 8 -12.75 49.02 43.59
N CYS A 9 -11.76 49.23 42.70
CA CYS A 9 -10.90 50.43 42.77
C CYS A 9 -10.33 50.91 41.40
N TYR A 10 -9.92 52.18 41.40
CA TYR A 10 -9.28 53.05 40.38
C TYR A 10 -8.11 52.44 39.57
N SER A 11 -7.63 52.98 38.42
CA SER A 11 -7.95 54.20 37.62
C SER A 11 -7.45 54.06 36.16
N ALA A 12 -7.79 55.02 35.27
CA ALA A 12 -7.36 55.06 33.87
C ALA A 12 -6.35 56.19 33.55
N LEU A 13 -5.55 56.04 32.47
CA LEU A 13 -5.00 57.17 31.70
C LEU A 13 -4.44 56.75 30.31
N ASN A 14 -4.48 57.68 29.34
CA ASN A 14 -4.06 57.49 27.93
C ASN A 14 -2.58 57.82 27.68
N VAL A 15 -1.87 57.03 26.85
CA VAL A 15 -0.67 57.50 26.11
C VAL A 15 -0.58 56.87 24.70
N LYS A 16 -0.22 57.67 23.68
CA LYS A 16 0.01 57.27 22.28
C LYS A 16 1.47 56.85 22.02
N LYS A 17 1.71 55.85 21.16
CA LYS A 17 2.88 55.67 20.26
C LYS A 17 2.51 54.63 19.20
N ARG A 18 2.45 54.92 17.89
CA ARG A 18 3.44 55.40 16.89
C ARG A 18 4.28 54.28 16.25
N GLN A 19 4.11 54.13 14.94
CA GLN A 19 4.98 53.37 14.02
C GLN A 19 6.37 54.03 13.90
N PRO A 20 7.42 53.26 13.56
CA PRO A 20 8.65 53.79 12.99
C PRO A 20 8.59 53.79 11.44
N GLN A 21 8.44 54.97 10.83
CA GLN A 21 8.93 55.19 9.47
C GLN A 21 10.34 55.77 9.55
N ILE A 22 11.30 55.21 8.82
CA ILE A 22 12.62 55.82 8.59
C ILE A 22 12.88 55.83 7.09
N LYS A 23 12.87 57.03 6.50
CA LYS A 23 13.50 57.32 5.21
C LYS A 23 14.87 57.94 5.48
N ILE A 24 15.91 57.40 4.87
CA ILE A 24 17.12 58.17 4.57
C ILE A 24 17.44 57.95 3.09
N SER A 25 17.57 59.05 2.36
CA SER A 25 17.96 59.08 0.95
C SER A 25 19.45 59.40 0.81
N LYS A 26 20.07 58.85 -0.24
CA LYS A 26 21.25 59.45 -0.88
C LYS A 26 21.30 58.98 -2.33
N GLN A 27 21.40 59.93 -3.26
CA GLN A 27 21.67 59.68 -4.67
C GLN A 27 23.18 59.61 -4.88
N PHE A 28 23.62 58.87 -5.90
CA PHE A 28 24.75 59.28 -6.72
C PHE A 28 24.53 58.80 -8.17
N ASN A 29 24.65 59.72 -9.12
CA ASN A 29 24.63 59.42 -10.56
C ASN A 29 26.07 59.27 -11.05
N VAL A 30 26.31 58.33 -11.97
CA VAL A 30 27.42 58.40 -12.94
C VAL A 30 26.85 58.03 -14.32
N VAL A 31 27.33 58.68 -15.38
CA VAL A 31 26.84 58.58 -16.76
C VAL A 31 27.98 58.17 -17.68
N HIS A 32 27.74 57.23 -18.59
CA HIS A 32 28.27 57.22 -19.98
C HIS A 32 27.32 56.36 -20.83
N GLN A 33 26.61 56.92 -21.81
CA GLN A 33 27.04 57.35 -23.14
C GLN A 33 27.29 56.22 -24.16
N ILE A 34 26.23 55.95 -24.94
CA ILE A 34 26.19 55.88 -26.41
C ILE A 34 27.33 55.11 -27.12
N SER A 35 26.93 54.06 -27.83
CA SER A 35 27.52 53.75 -29.15
C SER A 35 26.43 53.26 -30.11
N HIS A 36 25.87 54.18 -30.91
CA HIS A 36 25.04 53.80 -32.06
C HIS A 36 25.93 53.38 -33.23
N LYS A 37 25.72 52.17 -33.77
CA LYS A 37 26.03 51.88 -35.18
C LYS A 37 24.81 51.26 -35.86
N SER A 38 24.14 52.08 -36.67
CA SER A 38 23.06 51.67 -37.57
C SER A 38 23.62 51.01 -38.82
N VAL A 39 23.03 49.87 -39.23
CA VAL A 39 23.12 49.38 -40.61
C VAL A 39 21.75 48.89 -41.10
N ARG A 40 21.03 49.82 -41.74
CA ARG A 40 20.10 49.63 -42.89
C ARG A 40 18.86 48.74 -42.73
N ASN A 41 17.71 49.40 -42.86
CA ASN A 41 16.44 48.81 -43.32
C ASN A 41 16.59 48.09 -44.67
N LEU A 42 15.75 47.07 -44.92
CA LEU A 42 15.37 46.65 -46.27
C LEU A 42 13.90 46.18 -46.31
N THR A 43 13.06 47.04 -46.89
CA THR A 43 11.80 46.78 -47.62
C THR A 43 10.81 45.70 -47.15
N LEU A 44 9.59 46.16 -46.84
CA LEU A 44 8.34 45.36 -46.85
C LEU A 44 7.89 44.99 -48.28
N LEU A 45 6.85 44.13 -48.33
CA LEU A 45 5.96 43.77 -49.45
C LEU A 45 6.41 42.63 -50.39
N PRO A 46 5.46 41.88 -51.00
CA PRO A 46 4.03 41.72 -50.69
C PRO A 46 3.59 40.27 -50.41
N THR A 47 2.36 40.12 -49.91
CA THR A 47 1.62 38.84 -49.95
C THR A 47 1.37 38.38 -51.38
N ARG A 48 1.28 37.07 -51.61
CA ARG A 48 0.78 36.51 -52.87
C ARG A 48 -0.16 35.33 -52.63
N ASN A 49 -1.45 35.60 -52.74
CA ASN A 49 -2.48 34.56 -52.74
C ASN A 49 -2.32 33.64 -53.96
N LEU A 50 -2.47 32.34 -53.73
CA LEU A 50 -2.91 31.38 -54.74
C LEU A 50 -4.03 30.54 -54.13
N GLY A 51 -5.24 31.12 -54.12
CA GLY A 51 -6.46 30.34 -53.96
C GLY A 51 -6.91 29.84 -55.32
N PHE A 52 -7.21 28.54 -55.41
CA PHE A 52 -8.07 28.00 -56.46
C PHE A 52 -9.30 27.40 -55.78
N PHE A 53 -10.49 27.83 -56.22
CA PHE A 53 -11.77 27.38 -55.69
C PHE A 53 -12.26 26.14 -56.47
N MET A 54 -12.95 25.25 -55.73
CA MET A 54 -14.10 24.40 -56.10
C MET A 54 -14.31 23.99 -57.58
N ASP A 55 -14.60 22.69 -57.80
CA ASP A 55 -16.02 22.27 -57.89
C ASP A 55 -16.25 20.77 -57.56
N ARG A 56 -17.52 20.42 -57.33
CA ARG A 56 -18.09 19.07 -57.14
C ARG A 56 -18.93 18.65 -58.36
N ARG A 57 -18.65 17.48 -58.95
CA ARG A 57 -19.59 16.47 -59.53
C ARG A 57 -18.71 15.37 -60.18
N VAL A 58 -18.83 14.07 -59.89
CA VAL A 58 -19.98 13.13 -59.82
C VAL A 58 -20.51 12.71 -61.20
N LYS A 59 -19.91 11.65 -61.76
CA LYS A 59 -20.47 10.53 -62.55
C LYS A 59 -19.31 9.65 -63.06
N GLY A 60 -19.32 8.31 -63.05
CA GLY A 60 -20.26 7.36 -62.42
C GLY A 60 -20.77 6.28 -63.38
N ILE A 61 -20.29 5.03 -63.19
CA ILE A 61 -20.77 3.75 -63.77
C ILE A 61 -19.82 2.63 -63.25
N VAL A 62 -20.09 1.31 -63.17
CA VAL A 62 -21.21 0.38 -62.82
C VAL A 62 -20.47 -0.98 -62.64
N CYS A 63 -20.65 -1.86 -61.64
CA CYS A 63 -21.49 -1.96 -60.44
C CYS A 63 -20.63 -2.62 -59.31
N GLY A 64 -21.10 -3.17 -58.18
CA GLY A 64 -22.46 -3.38 -57.64
C GLY A 64 -22.40 -3.99 -56.22
N VAL A 65 -23.49 -3.90 -55.46
CA VAL A 65 -23.54 -4.20 -54.01
C VAL A 65 -23.98 -5.64 -53.72
N SER A 66 -23.49 -6.23 -52.63
CA SER A 66 -24.21 -7.28 -51.90
C SER A 66 -24.09 -7.08 -50.40
N SER A 67 -25.21 -7.19 -49.69
CA SER A 67 -25.31 -6.97 -48.25
C SER A 67 -26.56 -7.65 -47.67
N VAL A 68 -26.38 -8.38 -46.56
CA VAL A 68 -27.37 -8.55 -45.47
C VAL A 68 -28.57 -9.51 -45.69
N GLU A 69 -28.58 -10.55 -44.83
CA GLU A 69 -29.72 -11.23 -44.16
C GLU A 69 -30.63 -12.33 -44.77
N THR A 70 -30.59 -13.48 -44.06
CA THR A 70 -31.68 -14.44 -43.73
C THR A 70 -32.38 -15.27 -44.83
N ARG A 71 -32.38 -16.61 -44.66
CA ARG A 71 -33.52 -17.39 -44.09
C ARG A 71 -33.38 -18.92 -44.20
N LYS A 72 -33.88 -19.60 -43.14
CA LYS A 72 -34.57 -20.91 -43.10
C LYS A 72 -33.85 -22.22 -43.54
N ASN A 73 -34.04 -23.24 -42.70
CA ASN A 73 -33.82 -24.65 -42.99
C ASN A 73 -34.58 -25.15 -44.24
N GLN A 74 -34.00 -26.10 -44.97
CA GLN A 74 -34.74 -27.16 -45.66
C GLN A 74 -34.03 -28.51 -45.53
N ASN A 75 -34.77 -29.55 -45.13
CA ASN A 75 -34.31 -30.93 -45.15
C ASN A 75 -34.29 -31.49 -46.59
N LYS A 76 -33.24 -32.23 -46.94
CA LYS A 76 -33.30 -33.32 -47.94
C LYS A 76 -32.19 -34.33 -47.63
N GLY A 77 -32.55 -35.40 -46.91
CA GLY A 77 -31.59 -36.39 -46.43
C GLY A 77 -31.22 -37.46 -47.46
N LYS A 78 -30.09 -38.12 -47.22
CA LYS A 78 -29.76 -39.47 -47.73
C LYS A 78 -28.84 -40.15 -46.70
N ASN A 79 -29.22 -41.33 -46.24
CA ASN A 79 -28.45 -42.08 -45.25
C ASN A 79 -27.10 -42.53 -45.83
N LYS A 80 -26.05 -42.45 -45.01
CA LYS A 80 -25.10 -43.54 -44.82
C LYS A 80 -24.35 -43.36 -43.50
N ASN A 81 -24.35 -44.41 -42.68
CA ASN A 81 -23.60 -44.44 -41.43
C ASN A 81 -22.11 -44.51 -41.75
N ASN A 82 -21.29 -43.86 -40.92
CA ASN A 82 -20.07 -44.52 -40.44
C ASN A 82 -19.72 -43.98 -39.04
N SER A 83 -19.19 -44.85 -38.18
CA SER A 83 -18.88 -44.51 -36.79
C SER A 83 -17.54 -43.78 -36.66
N GLY A 84 -17.51 -42.76 -35.80
CA GLY A 84 -16.30 -42.15 -35.27
C GLY A 84 -16.50 -41.91 -33.79
N SER A 85 -15.62 -42.46 -32.94
CA SER A 85 -15.70 -42.26 -31.50
C SER A 85 -15.39 -40.81 -31.14
N SER A 86 -16.32 -40.17 -30.45
CA SER A 86 -16.05 -38.96 -29.67
C SER A 86 -15.30 -39.37 -28.41
N SER A 87 -13.99 -39.14 -28.36
CA SER A 87 -13.20 -39.32 -27.14
C SER A 87 -13.65 -38.31 -26.09
N GLU A 88 -14.16 -38.77 -24.96
CA GLU A 88 -14.49 -37.92 -23.83
C GLU A 88 -13.22 -37.31 -23.22
N LYS A 89 -13.36 -36.12 -22.65
CA LYS A 89 -12.29 -35.33 -22.06
C LYS A 89 -12.49 -35.20 -20.56
N VAL A 90 -11.38 -35.16 -19.84
CA VAL A 90 -11.31 -34.84 -18.41
C VAL A 90 -10.51 -33.55 -18.27
N GLN A 91 -11.11 -32.53 -17.66
CA GLN A 91 -10.40 -31.29 -17.34
C GLN A 91 -9.64 -31.49 -16.02
N LEU A 92 -8.35 -31.19 -16.01
CA LEU A 92 -7.48 -31.32 -14.84
C LEU A 92 -6.87 -29.98 -14.45
N ARG A 93 -6.97 -29.65 -13.17
CA ARG A 93 -6.34 -28.50 -12.54
C ARG A 93 -5.26 -28.98 -11.57
N PHE A 94 -4.00 -28.74 -11.92
CA PHE A 94 -2.86 -29.03 -11.06
C PHE A 94 -2.61 -27.82 -10.17
N ARG A 95 -2.70 -27.96 -8.84
CA ARG A 95 -2.26 -26.95 -7.88
C ARG A 95 -1.05 -27.47 -7.11
N LEU A 96 0.09 -26.78 -7.22
CA LEU A 96 1.33 -27.12 -6.54
C LEU A 96 1.69 -26.05 -5.52
N ASP A 97 1.73 -26.44 -4.24
CA ASP A 97 2.31 -25.60 -3.18
C ASP A 97 3.84 -25.71 -3.22
N HIS A 98 4.47 -24.69 -3.81
CA HIS A 98 5.93 -24.52 -3.82
C HIS A 98 6.35 -23.07 -4.08
N GLN A 99 7.51 -22.66 -3.52
CA GLN A 99 8.10 -21.34 -3.71
C GLN A 99 9.45 -21.47 -4.43
N VAL A 100 9.74 -20.51 -5.31
CA VAL A 100 10.94 -20.46 -6.18
C VAL A 100 11.60 -19.07 -6.09
N GLU A 101 12.82 -18.90 -6.62
CA GLU A 101 13.47 -17.59 -6.58
C GLU A 101 12.83 -16.58 -7.55
N TYR A 102 13.03 -15.28 -7.30
CA TYR A 102 12.43 -14.22 -8.11
C TYR A 102 12.83 -14.31 -9.60
N GLY A 103 11.86 -14.64 -10.46
CA GLY A 103 12.06 -14.82 -11.90
C GLY A 103 12.46 -16.23 -12.34
N GLU A 104 12.43 -17.20 -11.42
CA GLU A 104 12.18 -18.60 -11.77
C GLU A 104 10.67 -18.85 -11.92
N HIS A 105 10.30 -19.90 -12.65
CA HIS A 105 8.89 -20.28 -12.88
C HIS A 105 8.74 -21.79 -12.77
N ILE A 106 7.57 -22.29 -12.35
CA ILE A 106 7.30 -23.73 -12.37
C ILE A 106 6.68 -24.14 -13.71
N ALA A 107 7.04 -25.34 -14.16
CA ALA A 107 6.37 -26.05 -15.23
C ALA A 107 6.07 -27.49 -14.83
N VAL A 108 5.12 -28.10 -15.53
CA VAL A 108 4.81 -29.53 -15.45
C VAL A 108 5.09 -30.21 -16.81
N LEU A 109 5.59 -31.44 -16.76
CA LEU A 109 5.76 -32.31 -17.92
C LEU A 109 5.21 -33.69 -17.59
N GLY A 110 4.82 -34.46 -18.61
CA GLY A 110 4.30 -35.81 -18.42
C GLY A 110 4.23 -36.65 -19.70
N SER A 111 3.68 -37.85 -19.58
CA SER A 111 3.57 -38.82 -20.68
C SER A 111 2.58 -38.39 -21.76
N ALA A 112 1.42 -37.84 -21.35
CA ALA A 112 0.38 -37.36 -22.26
C ALA A 112 0.91 -36.27 -23.21
N LYS A 113 0.32 -36.20 -24.41
CA LYS A 113 0.70 -35.23 -25.45
C LYS A 113 0.45 -33.79 -25.01
N GLU A 114 -0.62 -33.61 -24.25
CA GLU A 114 -1.11 -32.35 -23.69
C GLU A 114 -0.16 -31.85 -22.58
N LEU A 115 0.47 -32.77 -21.85
CA LEU A 115 1.60 -32.56 -20.94
C LEU A 115 2.99 -32.66 -21.62
N GLY A 116 3.01 -32.47 -22.94
CA GLY A 116 4.23 -32.29 -23.73
C GLY A 116 5.08 -33.54 -23.98
N SER A 117 4.60 -34.74 -23.63
CA SER A 117 5.30 -36.03 -23.81
C SER A 117 6.79 -35.99 -23.41
N TRP A 118 7.05 -35.50 -22.19
CA TRP A 118 8.39 -35.30 -21.60
C TRP A 118 9.37 -34.42 -22.41
N LYS A 119 8.88 -33.61 -23.37
CA LYS A 119 9.71 -32.78 -24.27
C LYS A 119 9.33 -31.30 -24.32
N LYS A 120 8.10 -30.94 -23.96
CA LYS A 120 7.63 -29.55 -23.90
C LYS A 120 7.15 -29.22 -22.49
N ASN A 121 7.75 -28.20 -21.89
CA ASN A 121 7.29 -27.62 -20.63
C ASN A 121 5.89 -27.02 -20.82
N ILE A 122 4.94 -27.38 -19.95
CA ILE A 122 3.71 -26.63 -19.75
C ILE A 122 3.94 -25.73 -18.54
N MET A 123 4.07 -24.42 -18.78
CA MET A 123 4.25 -23.45 -17.70
C MET A 123 3.01 -23.43 -16.80
N MET A 124 3.23 -23.16 -15.52
CA MET A 124 2.17 -22.93 -14.54
C MET A 124 2.13 -21.44 -14.17
N ASP A 125 0.95 -20.94 -13.88
CA ASP A 125 0.72 -19.55 -13.45
C ASP A 125 0.77 -19.48 -11.92
N TRP A 126 1.30 -18.39 -11.35
CA TRP A 126 1.39 -18.23 -9.90
C TRP A 126 0.12 -17.56 -9.33
N THR A 127 -0.43 -18.13 -8.25
CA THR A 127 -1.46 -17.50 -7.43
C THR A 127 -1.09 -17.55 -5.94
N GLU A 128 -1.85 -16.84 -5.11
CA GLU A 128 -1.67 -16.84 -3.65
C GLU A 128 -1.83 -18.24 -3.03
N ASN A 129 -2.55 -19.15 -3.70
CA ASN A 129 -2.78 -20.54 -3.30
C ASN A 129 -1.77 -21.54 -3.91
N GLY A 130 -0.71 -21.07 -4.57
CA GLY A 130 0.33 -21.87 -5.20
C GLY A 130 0.39 -21.73 -6.72
N TRP A 131 1.14 -22.62 -7.38
CA TRP A 131 1.24 -22.65 -8.84
C TRP A 131 0.08 -23.47 -9.42
N ILE A 132 -0.60 -22.92 -10.43
CA ILE A 132 -1.78 -23.53 -11.06
C ILE A 132 -1.49 -23.82 -12.53
N GLY A 133 -1.94 -24.98 -13.03
CA GLY A 133 -1.91 -25.33 -14.44
C GLY A 133 -3.13 -26.15 -14.84
N GLU A 134 -3.86 -25.71 -15.87
CA GLU A 134 -5.10 -26.33 -16.32
C GLU A 134 -4.98 -26.94 -17.72
N LEU A 135 -5.51 -28.16 -17.91
CA LEU A 135 -5.40 -28.89 -19.18
C LEU A 135 -6.50 -29.97 -19.34
N ASP A 136 -6.94 -30.17 -20.59
CA ASP A 136 -7.82 -31.27 -20.98
C ASP A 136 -6.99 -32.53 -21.30
N VAL A 137 -7.23 -33.64 -20.63
CA VAL A 137 -6.71 -34.97 -21.03
C VAL A 137 -7.84 -35.83 -21.59
N ARG A 138 -7.49 -36.90 -22.31
CA ARG A 138 -8.43 -37.96 -22.69
C ARG A 138 -8.80 -38.79 -21.46
N SER A 139 -10.06 -39.21 -21.39
CA SER A 139 -10.52 -40.08 -20.31
C SER A 139 -9.91 -41.48 -20.34
N GLY A 140 -9.86 -42.13 -19.17
CA GLY A 140 -9.39 -43.52 -19.01
C GLY A 140 -7.88 -43.77 -19.21
N GLU A 141 -7.09 -42.79 -19.68
CA GLU A 141 -5.64 -42.94 -19.77
C GLU A 141 -4.98 -42.89 -18.37
N THR A 142 -3.87 -43.61 -18.19
CA THR A 142 -3.00 -43.46 -17.00
C THR A 142 -1.89 -42.48 -17.32
N LEU A 143 -1.88 -41.36 -16.60
CA LEU A 143 -0.94 -40.27 -16.78
C LEU A 143 0.26 -40.45 -15.84
N GLU A 144 1.47 -40.30 -16.38
CA GLU A 144 2.66 -39.99 -15.58
C GLU A 144 3.00 -38.51 -15.74
N TYR A 145 3.34 -37.82 -14.64
CA TYR A 145 3.76 -36.42 -14.67
C TYR A 145 4.79 -36.09 -13.59
N LYS A 146 5.48 -34.97 -13.75
CA LYS A 146 6.49 -34.46 -12.80
C LYS A 146 6.68 -32.96 -12.94
N PHE A 147 6.92 -32.26 -11.83
CA PHE A 147 7.15 -30.81 -11.80
C PHE A 147 8.64 -30.46 -11.98
N VAL A 148 8.90 -29.27 -12.53
CA VAL A 148 10.24 -28.73 -12.79
C VAL A 148 10.28 -27.22 -12.57
N ILE A 149 11.33 -26.72 -11.91
CA ILE A 149 11.62 -25.29 -11.82
C ILE A 149 12.46 -24.89 -13.04
N VAL A 150 12.03 -23.84 -13.74
CA VAL A 150 12.68 -23.26 -14.92
C VAL A 150 13.34 -21.94 -14.50
N GLY A 151 14.66 -21.98 -14.31
CA GLY A 151 15.45 -20.79 -13.97
C GLY A 151 15.73 -19.89 -15.18
N LYS A 152 16.16 -18.65 -14.92
CA LYS A 152 16.44 -17.61 -15.94
C LYS A 152 17.39 -18.06 -17.06
N ASP A 153 18.35 -18.91 -16.74
CA ASP A 153 19.31 -19.52 -17.69
C ASP A 153 18.70 -20.62 -18.59
N LYS A 154 17.40 -20.90 -18.46
CA LYS A 154 16.72 -22.13 -18.93
C LYS A 154 17.28 -23.43 -18.35
N LYS A 155 18.00 -23.34 -17.22
CA LYS A 155 18.32 -24.49 -16.38
C LYS A 155 17.03 -25.06 -15.79
N MET A 156 16.94 -26.38 -15.73
CA MET A 156 15.75 -27.10 -15.25
C MET A 156 16.12 -27.93 -14.01
N LEU A 157 15.48 -27.63 -12.89
CA LEU A 157 15.60 -28.39 -11.64
C LEU A 157 14.32 -29.20 -11.45
N TRP A 158 14.40 -30.51 -11.63
CA TRP A 158 13.27 -31.42 -11.42
C TRP A 158 13.01 -31.64 -9.93
N GLU A 159 11.77 -31.95 -9.56
CA GLU A 159 11.51 -32.46 -8.20
C GLU A 159 12.20 -33.81 -7.99
N ASN A 160 12.56 -34.09 -6.74
CA ASN A 160 13.12 -35.36 -6.32
C ASN A 160 12.04 -36.44 -6.24
N GLY A 161 12.44 -37.72 -6.30
CA GLY A 161 11.54 -38.85 -6.21
C GLY A 161 11.06 -39.40 -7.56
N SER A 162 9.99 -40.17 -7.53
CA SER A 162 9.41 -40.91 -8.65
C SER A 162 8.71 -40.01 -9.69
N ASN A 163 8.25 -40.57 -10.82
CA ASN A 163 7.18 -39.94 -11.59
C ASN A 163 5.86 -40.10 -10.81
N ARG A 164 5.04 -39.05 -10.77
CA ARG A 164 3.69 -39.12 -10.17
C ARG A 164 2.77 -39.85 -11.14
N ILE A 165 2.00 -40.83 -10.66
CA ILE A 165 1.13 -41.67 -11.49
C ILE A 165 -0.34 -41.42 -11.13
N LEU A 166 -1.15 -41.07 -12.12
CA LEU A 166 -2.56 -40.69 -11.98
C LEU A 166 -3.42 -41.56 -12.90
N LYS A 167 -4.57 -42.04 -12.41
CA LYS A 167 -5.57 -42.74 -13.23
C LYS A 167 -6.79 -41.85 -13.41
N LEU A 168 -7.17 -41.60 -14.65
CA LEU A 168 -8.23 -40.64 -14.98
C LEU A 168 -9.62 -41.31 -14.98
N PRO A 169 -10.65 -40.64 -14.43
CA PRO A 169 -12.05 -41.03 -14.60
C PRO A 169 -12.50 -41.02 -16.07
N GLU A 170 -13.73 -41.48 -16.32
CA GLU A 170 -14.33 -41.54 -17.67
C GLU A 170 -14.80 -40.16 -18.16
N ALA A 171 -15.21 -39.26 -17.25
CA ALA A 171 -15.54 -37.86 -17.56
C ALA A 171 -15.46 -36.98 -16.28
N GLY A 172 -15.40 -35.66 -16.46
CA GLY A 172 -15.52 -34.66 -15.38
C GLY A 172 -14.40 -33.61 -15.36
N SER A 173 -14.47 -32.70 -14.38
CA SER A 173 -13.44 -31.73 -14.06
C SER A 173 -12.91 -31.99 -12.65
N PHE A 174 -11.59 -32.01 -12.47
CA PHE A 174 -10.95 -32.37 -11.19
C PHE A 174 -9.74 -31.50 -10.85
N GLU A 175 -9.56 -31.19 -9.56
CA GLU A 175 -8.35 -30.59 -9.01
C GLU A 175 -7.43 -31.65 -8.38
N LEU A 176 -6.13 -31.45 -8.55
CA LEU A 176 -5.04 -32.21 -7.93
C LEU A 176 -4.17 -31.27 -7.11
N VAL A 177 -4.19 -31.42 -5.78
CA VAL A 177 -3.29 -30.67 -4.89
C VAL A 177 -2.01 -31.47 -4.66
N CYS A 178 -0.85 -30.86 -4.95
CA CYS A 178 0.47 -31.48 -4.90
C CYS A 178 1.43 -30.66 -4.03
N GLN A 179 2.40 -31.34 -3.39
CA GLN A 179 3.53 -30.74 -2.68
C GLN A 179 4.86 -31.15 -3.33
N TRP A 180 5.79 -30.23 -3.47
CA TRP A 180 7.08 -30.46 -4.13
C TRP A 180 7.94 -31.53 -3.43
N ASN A 181 8.60 -32.40 -4.21
CA ASN A 181 9.34 -33.59 -3.75
C ASN A 181 8.50 -34.68 -3.05
N VAL A 182 7.19 -34.48 -2.82
CA VAL A 182 6.30 -35.50 -2.23
C VAL A 182 5.65 -36.32 -3.35
N THR A 183 6.44 -37.19 -3.99
CA THR A 183 6.02 -37.95 -5.19
C THR A 183 5.25 -39.24 -4.90
N ASP A 184 5.42 -39.80 -3.70
CA ASP A 184 5.03 -41.18 -3.39
C ASP A 184 3.71 -41.26 -2.58
N GLU A 185 3.04 -40.13 -2.35
CA GLU A 185 1.71 -40.08 -1.74
C GLU A 185 0.58 -40.33 -2.77
N PRO A 186 -0.55 -40.93 -2.36
CA PRO A 186 -1.69 -41.14 -3.25
C PRO A 186 -2.35 -39.81 -3.61
N VAL A 187 -2.29 -39.46 -4.91
CA VAL A 187 -2.85 -38.20 -5.43
C VAL A 187 -4.37 -38.18 -5.31
N ASN A 188 -4.90 -37.28 -4.48
CA ASN A 188 -6.34 -37.08 -4.33
C ASN A 188 -6.90 -36.27 -5.51
N LEU A 189 -7.81 -36.89 -6.27
CA LEU A 189 -8.66 -36.23 -7.26
C LEU A 189 -9.89 -35.63 -6.55
N LEU A 190 -9.96 -34.31 -6.48
CA LEU A 190 -11.13 -33.58 -5.96
C LEU A 190 -12.03 -33.15 -7.14
N PRO A 191 -13.34 -33.45 -7.15
CA PRO A 191 -14.23 -32.92 -8.17
C PRO A 191 -14.31 -31.40 -8.12
N LEU A 192 -14.17 -30.73 -9.27
CA LEU A 192 -14.44 -29.29 -9.40
C LEU A 192 -15.95 -29.08 -9.55
N ASP A 193 -16.55 -28.35 -8.62
CA ASP A 193 -17.97 -27.98 -8.67
C ASP A 193 -18.17 -26.86 -9.72
N PRO A 194 -19.13 -26.93 -10.67
CA PRO A 194 -19.21 -26.01 -11.83
C PRO A 194 -19.45 -24.52 -11.55
N PHE A 195 -19.37 -24.07 -10.30
CA PHE A 195 -19.55 -22.68 -9.89
C PHE A 195 -18.23 -21.98 -9.51
N GLU A 196 -17.12 -22.70 -9.31
CA GLU A 196 -15.81 -22.11 -8.99
C GLU A 196 -14.97 -21.88 -10.24
N VAL A 197 -15.36 -20.87 -11.05
CA VAL A 197 -14.51 -20.35 -12.13
C VAL A 197 -13.57 -19.30 -11.56
N GLU A 198 -12.41 -19.74 -11.06
CA GLU A 198 -11.26 -18.84 -10.90
C GLU A 198 -10.91 -18.24 -12.27
N LYS A 199 -10.91 -16.90 -12.35
CA LYS A 199 -10.53 -16.20 -13.58
C LYS A 199 -9.02 -16.19 -13.71
N GLY A 200 -8.49 -16.96 -14.65
CA GLY A 200 -7.09 -16.85 -15.06
C GLY A 200 -6.74 -15.40 -15.42
N VAL A 201 -5.66 -14.89 -14.84
CA VAL A 201 -5.21 -13.51 -15.02
C VAL A 201 -4.19 -13.47 -16.15
N GLU A 202 -4.59 -13.01 -17.34
CA GLU A 202 -3.62 -12.55 -18.32
C GLU A 202 -2.91 -11.29 -17.77
N GLU A 203 -1.58 -11.29 -17.72
CA GLU A 203 -0.80 -10.15 -17.21
C GLU A 203 -0.91 -8.91 -18.12
N THR A 204 -1.91 -8.07 -17.86
CA THR A 204 -1.84 -6.64 -18.16
C THR A 204 -2.09 -5.84 -16.88
N SER A 205 -1.15 -4.97 -16.52
CA SER A 205 -1.12 -4.30 -15.22
C SER A 205 -2.15 -3.18 -15.12
N ASP A 206 -3.28 -3.42 -14.44
CA ASP A 206 -4.22 -2.38 -14.01
C ASP A 206 -4.88 -2.73 -12.66
N ASN A 207 -4.60 -1.92 -11.62
CA ASN A 207 -5.07 -2.16 -10.24
C ASN A 207 -6.41 -1.46 -9.97
N GLY A 208 -7.47 -1.88 -10.66
CA GLY A 208 -8.84 -1.37 -10.49
C GLY A 208 -9.76 -2.34 -9.76
N ALA A 209 -9.93 -2.18 -8.44
CA ALA A 209 -10.89 -2.98 -7.67
C ALA A 209 -12.33 -2.76 -8.16
N LYS A 210 -12.94 -3.81 -8.73
CA LYS A 210 -14.24 -3.74 -9.41
C LYS A 210 -15.23 -4.73 -8.83
N ILE A 211 -15.93 -4.30 -7.78
CA ILE A 211 -17.01 -5.06 -7.14
C ILE A 211 -18.04 -5.45 -8.21
N THR A 212 -18.36 -6.74 -8.31
CA THR A 212 -19.37 -7.25 -9.25
C THR A 212 -20.61 -7.62 -8.46
N SER A 213 -21.67 -6.83 -8.59
CA SER A 213 -22.92 -7.03 -7.87
C SER A 213 -23.65 -8.30 -8.32
N GLN A 214 -23.90 -9.21 -7.38
CA GLN A 214 -24.92 -10.26 -7.49
C GLN A 214 -25.94 -10.10 -6.37
N ALA A 215 -27.12 -10.69 -6.52
CA ALA A 215 -28.32 -10.27 -5.79
C ALA A 215 -28.26 -10.60 -4.29
N ALA A 216 -28.50 -9.58 -3.45
CA ALA A 216 -28.33 -9.67 -2.00
C ALA A 216 -29.37 -10.56 -1.30
N VAL A 217 -28.85 -11.50 -0.50
CA VAL A 217 -29.48 -11.99 0.74
C VAL A 217 -28.68 -11.33 1.88
N PRO A 218 -29.26 -10.93 3.03
CA PRO A 218 -28.56 -10.07 3.99
C PRO A 218 -27.22 -10.65 4.51
N ASP A 219 -26.12 -10.06 4.04
CA ASP A 219 -24.78 -10.65 4.12
C ASP A 219 -24.21 -10.76 5.54
N VAL A 220 -23.38 -11.78 5.75
CA VAL A 220 -22.33 -11.77 6.78
C VAL A 220 -21.09 -11.17 6.13
N VAL A 221 -20.89 -9.87 6.32
CA VAL A 221 -19.67 -9.18 5.89
C VAL A 221 -18.52 -9.64 6.77
N THR A 222 -17.48 -10.24 6.17
CA THR A 222 -16.25 -10.64 6.87
C THR A 222 -15.56 -9.43 7.49
N SER A 223 -15.00 -9.60 8.69
CA SER A 223 -14.30 -8.51 9.36
C SER A 223 -12.91 -8.29 8.74
N PRO A 224 -12.44 -7.02 8.64
CA PRO A 224 -11.07 -6.72 8.17
C PRO A 224 -9.96 -7.35 9.01
N PHE A 225 -10.29 -7.87 10.20
CA PHE A 225 -9.42 -8.66 11.05
C PHE A 225 -9.21 -10.08 10.52
N VAL A 226 -10.29 -10.74 10.06
CA VAL A 226 -10.23 -12.08 9.47
C VAL A 226 -9.58 -12.04 8.08
N GLU A 227 -9.79 -10.98 7.30
CA GLU A 227 -9.09 -10.75 6.02
C GLU A 227 -7.56 -10.66 6.16
N GLN A 228 -7.05 -10.26 7.34
CA GLN A 228 -5.62 -10.17 7.64
C GLN A 228 -5.04 -11.42 8.31
N TRP A 229 -5.83 -12.47 8.50
CA TRP A 229 -5.44 -13.67 9.22
C TRP A 229 -4.47 -14.55 8.43
N GLN A 230 -3.30 -14.79 9.02
CA GLN A 230 -2.23 -15.66 8.49
C GLN A 230 -1.94 -16.86 9.42
N GLY A 231 -2.81 -17.07 10.42
CA GLY A 231 -2.80 -18.26 11.28
C GLY A 231 -3.57 -19.43 10.65
N ARG A 232 -3.87 -20.45 11.46
CA ARG A 232 -4.67 -21.60 10.99
C ARG A 232 -6.14 -21.23 10.78
N ALA A 233 -6.75 -21.83 9.76
CA ALA A 233 -8.20 -21.79 9.57
C ALA A 233 -8.95 -22.42 10.76
N ALA A 234 -10.20 -22.02 10.95
CA ALA A 234 -11.02 -22.45 12.08
C ALA A 234 -11.36 -23.96 12.04
N SER A 235 -10.75 -24.74 12.92
CA SER A 235 -11.05 -26.17 13.09
C SER A 235 -12.15 -26.36 14.16
N PHE A 236 -13.35 -26.77 13.76
CA PHE A 236 -14.43 -27.11 14.70
C PHE A 236 -14.20 -28.51 15.29
N VAL A 237 -14.01 -28.60 16.62
CA VAL A 237 -13.65 -29.85 17.30
C VAL A 237 -14.68 -30.24 18.35
N ARG A 238 -14.94 -31.55 18.45
CA ARG A 238 -15.96 -32.15 19.34
C ARG A 238 -15.39 -32.73 20.65
N SER A 239 -14.07 -32.82 20.76
CA SER A 239 -13.31 -33.20 21.96
C SER A 239 -12.02 -32.38 22.03
N ASN A 240 -11.25 -32.48 23.12
CA ASN A 240 -10.01 -31.70 23.27
C ASN A 240 -8.79 -32.32 22.55
N ASP A 241 -8.87 -33.57 22.12
CA ASP A 241 -7.68 -34.41 21.84
C ASP A 241 -7.00 -34.15 20.48
N GLN A 242 -7.51 -33.21 19.67
CA GLN A 242 -7.01 -32.92 18.32
C GLN A 242 -6.35 -31.55 18.15
N LEU A 243 -6.35 -30.69 19.19
CA LEU A 243 -5.88 -29.30 19.07
C LEU A 243 -4.36 -29.09 19.34
N ASP A 244 -3.65 -30.11 19.83
CA ASP A 244 -2.35 -29.94 20.51
C ASP A 244 -1.14 -30.53 19.72
N SER A 245 -1.14 -30.35 18.39
CA SER A 245 -0.13 -30.91 17.48
C SER A 245 1.17 -30.08 17.34
N ASP A 246 1.20 -28.84 17.85
CA ASP A 246 2.32 -27.89 17.68
C ASP A 246 3.56 -28.14 18.56
N LYS A 247 3.98 -29.40 18.63
CA LYS A 247 5.23 -29.81 19.30
C LYS A 247 6.49 -29.41 18.51
N ASN A 248 6.34 -28.89 17.29
CA ASN A 248 7.42 -28.64 16.33
C ASN A 248 7.90 -27.18 16.26
N ARG A 249 7.31 -26.23 17.01
CA ARG A 249 7.79 -24.85 17.02
C ARG A 249 9.17 -24.78 17.67
N LYS A 250 10.15 -24.23 16.93
CA LYS A 250 11.54 -24.08 17.39
C LYS A 250 11.78 -22.63 17.82
N TRP A 251 12.21 -22.46 19.07
CA TRP A 251 12.80 -21.21 19.54
C TRP A 251 14.31 -21.29 19.37
N ASP A 252 14.87 -20.41 18.55
CA ASP A 252 16.32 -20.27 18.41
C ASP A 252 16.79 -19.03 19.19
N THR A 253 17.46 -19.27 20.32
CA THR A 253 18.09 -18.20 21.12
C THR A 253 19.57 -18.01 20.81
N SER A 254 20.13 -18.71 19.82
CA SER A 254 21.56 -18.62 19.50
C SER A 254 21.92 -17.24 18.92
N GLY A 255 22.84 -16.55 19.58
CA GLY A 255 23.28 -15.20 19.22
C GLY A 255 22.37 -14.06 19.67
N LEU A 256 21.29 -14.33 20.43
CA LEU A 256 20.44 -13.26 20.97
C LEU A 256 21.04 -12.62 22.22
N THR A 257 20.83 -11.30 22.36
CA THR A 257 21.27 -10.50 23.51
C THR A 257 20.24 -9.45 23.89
N GLY A 258 20.16 -9.13 25.19
CA GLY A 258 19.34 -8.02 25.69
C GLY A 258 17.83 -8.20 25.42
N ILE A 259 17.22 -7.16 24.86
CA ILE A 259 15.77 -7.07 24.62
C ILE A 259 15.24 -8.21 23.74
N SER A 260 15.98 -8.57 22.68
CA SER A 260 15.63 -9.68 21.78
C SER A 260 15.58 -11.02 22.50
N LEU A 261 16.56 -11.31 23.36
CA LEU A 261 16.62 -12.53 24.16
C LEU A 261 15.47 -12.57 25.18
N LYS A 262 15.23 -11.49 25.93
CA LYS A 262 14.15 -11.42 26.93
C LYS A 262 12.78 -11.69 26.30
N LEU A 263 12.50 -11.13 25.11
CA LEU A 263 11.24 -11.36 24.41
C LEU A 263 11.09 -12.83 24.00
N VAL A 264 12.12 -13.43 23.37
CA VAL A 264 12.05 -14.81 22.87
C VAL A 264 11.97 -15.84 24.01
N GLU A 265 12.68 -15.61 25.12
CA GLU A 265 12.52 -16.40 26.34
C GLU A 265 11.17 -16.17 27.02
N GLY A 266 10.60 -14.97 26.90
CA GLY A 266 9.23 -14.65 27.27
C GLY A 266 8.21 -15.47 26.48
N ASP A 267 8.22 -15.41 25.15
CA ASP A 267 7.31 -16.16 24.26
C ASP A 267 7.34 -17.67 24.54
N LYS A 268 8.54 -18.23 24.72
CA LYS A 268 8.77 -19.64 25.06
C LYS A 268 8.07 -20.08 26.37
N ASN A 269 7.91 -19.16 27.33
CA ASN A 269 7.18 -19.38 28.59
C ASN A 269 5.71 -18.90 28.53
N ALA A 270 5.34 -18.18 27.48
CA ALA A 270 4.05 -17.53 27.27
C ALA A 270 3.20 -18.27 26.23
N ARG A 271 2.63 -19.42 26.61
CA ARG A 271 1.74 -20.21 25.72
C ARG A 271 0.47 -19.45 25.32
N ASN A 272 -0.25 -18.90 26.29
CA ASN A 272 -1.53 -18.22 26.13
C ASN A 272 -1.41 -16.70 25.94
N TRP A 273 -2.43 -16.08 25.35
CA TRP A 273 -2.37 -14.70 24.86
C TRP A 273 -2.05 -13.68 25.95
N TRP A 274 -2.68 -13.76 27.13
CA TRP A 274 -2.38 -12.81 28.22
C TRP A 274 -0.92 -12.85 28.65
N ARG A 275 -0.23 -14.02 28.62
CA ARG A 275 1.21 -14.06 28.92
C ARG A 275 2.03 -13.39 27.83
N LYS A 276 1.63 -13.53 26.56
CA LYS A 276 2.30 -12.83 25.45
C LYS A 276 2.11 -11.31 25.57
N LEU A 277 0.93 -10.84 25.97
CA LEU A 277 0.68 -9.44 26.33
C LEU A 277 1.48 -9.01 27.58
N GLU A 278 1.64 -9.87 28.59
CA GLU A 278 2.44 -9.59 29.79
C GLU A 278 3.93 -9.40 29.42
N VAL A 279 4.48 -10.24 28.53
CA VAL A 279 5.83 -10.06 27.95
C VAL A 279 5.97 -8.71 27.26
N VAL A 280 4.99 -8.29 26.46
CA VAL A 280 4.97 -6.95 25.84
C VAL A 280 4.93 -5.84 26.89
N ARG A 281 4.08 -5.99 27.92
CA ARG A 281 3.95 -5.02 29.01
C ARG A 281 5.28 -4.85 29.75
N GLU A 282 5.93 -5.93 30.15
CA GLU A 282 7.24 -5.87 30.79
C GLU A 282 8.29 -5.21 29.88
N LEU A 283 8.35 -5.59 28.60
CA LEU A 283 9.31 -5.06 27.63
C LEU A 283 9.16 -3.55 27.43
N VAL A 284 7.92 -3.06 27.35
CA VAL A 284 7.63 -1.62 27.25
C VAL A 284 7.98 -0.92 28.56
N VAL A 285 7.42 -1.37 29.70
CA VAL A 285 7.52 -0.70 31.00
C VAL A 285 8.96 -0.56 31.48
N GLU A 286 9.78 -1.60 31.35
CA GLU A 286 11.18 -1.58 31.83
C GLU A 286 12.07 -0.65 31.00
N ASN A 287 11.74 -0.40 29.72
CA ASN A 287 12.59 0.34 28.80
C ASN A 287 12.13 1.80 28.58
N MET A 288 11.07 2.25 29.27
CA MET A 288 10.43 3.58 29.13
C MET A 288 11.36 4.80 29.24
N ASP A 289 12.42 4.70 30.04
CA ASP A 289 13.43 5.75 30.25
C ASP A 289 14.86 5.26 29.92
N SER A 290 14.96 4.18 29.14
CA SER A 290 16.23 3.63 28.65
C SER A 290 16.67 4.25 27.32
N SER A 291 17.96 4.15 27.01
CA SER A 291 18.50 4.41 25.66
C SER A 291 17.97 3.44 24.59
N HIS A 292 17.30 2.36 24.99
CA HIS A 292 16.78 1.31 24.11
C HIS A 292 15.25 1.36 23.94
N ARG A 293 14.60 2.47 24.31
CA ARG A 293 13.15 2.66 24.23
C ARG A 293 12.57 2.34 22.85
N LEU A 294 13.17 2.86 21.78
CA LEU A 294 12.80 2.55 20.39
C LEU A 294 12.99 1.06 20.05
N GLU A 295 14.05 0.42 20.53
CA GLU A 295 14.32 -1.00 20.28
C GLU A 295 13.24 -1.89 20.92
N ALA A 296 12.92 -1.63 22.19
CA ALA A 296 11.85 -2.30 22.92
C ALA A 296 10.48 -2.12 22.25
N LEU A 297 10.13 -0.88 21.86
CA LEU A 297 8.90 -0.57 21.13
C LEU A 297 8.85 -1.29 19.77
N THR A 298 9.98 -1.36 19.04
CA THR A 298 10.05 -2.00 17.72
C THR A 298 9.80 -3.51 17.83
N TYR A 299 10.50 -4.19 18.74
CA TYR A 299 10.26 -5.62 18.98
C TYR A 299 8.83 -5.88 19.49
N ALA A 300 8.30 -5.02 20.37
CA ALA A 300 6.92 -5.12 20.84
C ALA A 300 5.90 -4.98 19.70
N ALA A 301 6.08 -4.04 18.76
CA ALA A 301 5.19 -3.84 17.63
C ALA A 301 5.18 -5.03 16.65
N VAL A 302 6.36 -5.57 16.31
CA VAL A 302 6.48 -6.75 15.42
C VAL A 302 5.82 -7.97 16.08
N TYR A 303 6.11 -8.21 17.36
CA TYR A 303 5.56 -9.34 18.12
C TYR A 303 4.04 -9.23 18.30
N LEU A 304 3.51 -8.06 18.65
CA LEU A 304 2.06 -7.81 18.71
C LEU A 304 1.38 -8.07 17.36
N LYS A 305 1.94 -7.56 16.25
CA LYS A 305 1.35 -7.79 14.91
C LYS A 305 1.32 -9.26 14.55
N TRP A 306 2.40 -10.00 14.79
CA TRP A 306 2.47 -11.44 14.48
C TRP A 306 1.57 -12.31 15.37
N ILE A 307 1.26 -11.87 16.60
CA ILE A 307 0.19 -12.47 17.41
C ILE A 307 -1.18 -12.15 16.80
N ASN A 308 -1.46 -10.88 16.49
CA ASN A 308 -2.76 -10.44 16.00
C ASN A 308 -3.14 -11.06 14.65
N THR A 309 -2.15 -11.32 13.79
CA THR A 309 -2.31 -12.01 12.48
C THR A 309 -2.20 -13.54 12.59
N GLY A 310 -2.08 -14.12 13.79
CA GLY A 310 -2.09 -15.58 13.99
C GLY A 310 -0.79 -16.32 13.64
N GLN A 311 0.26 -15.60 13.26
CA GLN A 311 1.58 -16.15 12.92
C GLN A 311 2.35 -16.61 14.18
N ILE A 312 1.99 -16.08 15.33
CA ILE A 312 2.40 -16.54 16.66
C ILE A 312 1.15 -17.07 17.36
N PRO A 313 0.83 -18.38 17.26
CA PRO A 313 -0.39 -18.93 17.84
C PRO A 313 -0.40 -18.83 19.38
N CYS A 314 -1.59 -18.63 19.92
CA CYS A 314 -1.89 -18.62 21.34
C CYS A 314 -2.49 -19.98 21.74
N LEU A 315 -1.78 -20.73 22.57
CA LEU A 315 -2.12 -22.12 22.95
C LEU A 315 -2.65 -22.21 24.40
N GLU A 316 -3.49 -23.21 24.68
CA GLU A 316 -3.93 -23.50 26.04
C GLU A 316 -2.75 -23.93 26.94
N ASP A 317 -2.77 -23.51 28.21
CA ASP A 317 -1.83 -23.93 29.26
C ASP A 317 -2.51 -24.70 30.41
N GLY A 318 -3.77 -25.12 30.20
CA GLY A 318 -4.61 -25.78 31.20
C GLY A 318 -5.15 -24.85 32.30
N GLY A 319 -4.76 -23.57 32.31
CA GLY A 319 -5.26 -22.58 33.26
C GLY A 319 -6.68 -22.11 32.94
N HIS A 320 -7.37 -21.55 33.94
CA HIS A 320 -8.62 -20.82 33.75
C HIS A 320 -8.36 -19.32 33.84
N HIS A 321 -8.28 -18.66 32.68
CA HIS A 321 -8.02 -17.24 32.57
C HIS A 321 -9.14 -16.55 31.79
N ARG A 322 -9.71 -15.50 32.37
CA ARG A 322 -10.81 -14.72 31.78
C ARG A 322 -10.29 -13.60 30.88
N PRO A 323 -11.10 -13.13 29.91
CA PRO A 323 -10.76 -12.00 29.03
C PRO A 323 -10.31 -10.73 29.79
N ASN A 324 -10.81 -10.49 31.01
CA ASN A 324 -10.51 -9.28 31.78
C ASN A 324 -9.03 -9.09 32.13
N ARG A 325 -8.23 -10.16 32.24
CA ARG A 325 -6.77 -10.02 32.40
C ARG A 325 -6.11 -9.44 31.14
N HIS A 326 -6.59 -9.81 29.95
CA HIS A 326 -6.07 -9.29 28.68
C HIS A 326 -6.41 -7.81 28.53
N ALA A 327 -7.65 -7.42 28.88
CA ALA A 327 -8.08 -6.03 28.95
C ALA A 327 -7.21 -5.21 29.93
N GLU A 328 -6.93 -5.72 31.13
CA GLU A 328 -6.11 -5.02 32.12
C GLU A 328 -4.65 -4.83 31.66
N ILE A 329 -4.03 -5.87 31.10
CA ILE A 329 -2.67 -5.76 30.55
C ILE A 329 -2.65 -4.79 29.37
N SER A 330 -3.66 -4.83 28.49
CA SER A 330 -3.85 -3.89 27.37
C SER A 330 -3.95 -2.44 27.85
N ARG A 331 -4.76 -2.17 28.88
CA ARG A 331 -4.88 -0.85 29.53
C ARG A 331 -3.54 -0.32 29.98
N LEU A 332 -2.71 -1.17 30.58
CA LEU A 332 -1.37 -0.80 31.05
C LEU A 332 -0.40 -0.53 29.88
N ILE A 333 -0.37 -1.38 28.84
CA ILE A 333 0.46 -1.12 27.64
C ILE A 333 0.04 0.19 26.97
N PHE A 334 -1.26 0.36 26.70
CA PHE A 334 -1.81 1.55 26.05
C PHE A 334 -1.47 2.82 26.84
N ARG A 335 -1.65 2.80 28.16
CA ARG A 335 -1.36 3.95 29.03
C ARG A 335 0.10 4.38 28.95
N GLU A 336 1.06 3.46 28.91
CA GLU A 336 2.47 3.82 28.83
C GLU A 336 2.88 4.31 27.43
N VAL A 337 2.45 3.65 26.34
CA VAL A 337 2.79 4.13 24.98
C VAL A 337 2.13 5.48 24.64
N GLU A 338 0.91 5.73 25.12
CA GLU A 338 0.22 7.01 24.92
C GLU A 338 0.85 8.16 25.76
N LYS A 339 1.53 7.84 26.89
CA LYS A 339 2.42 8.80 27.56
C LYS A 339 3.66 9.12 26.72
N VAL A 340 4.25 8.14 26.01
CA VAL A 340 5.36 8.41 25.08
C VAL A 340 4.91 9.33 23.95
N LEU A 341 3.73 9.12 23.36
CA LEU A 341 3.16 10.08 22.39
C LEU A 341 2.90 11.48 22.98
N SER A 342 2.78 11.62 24.31
CA SER A 342 2.62 12.89 25.02
C SER A 342 3.93 13.56 25.44
N ARG A 343 5.09 12.91 25.25
CA ARG A 343 6.42 13.39 25.67
C ARG A 343 7.09 14.27 24.62
N ARG A 344 7.88 15.26 25.07
CA ARG A 344 8.64 16.18 24.20
C ARG A 344 9.97 15.60 23.71
N ASP A 345 10.48 14.56 24.37
CA ASP A 345 11.70 13.83 24.02
C ASP A 345 11.43 12.62 23.09
N THR A 346 10.22 12.53 22.53
CA THR A 346 9.81 11.41 21.67
C THR A 346 10.25 11.65 20.22
N THR A 347 10.92 10.65 19.66
CA THR A 347 11.43 10.70 18.29
C THR A 347 10.35 10.36 17.26
N LEU A 348 10.52 10.83 16.03
CA LEU A 348 9.63 10.46 14.91
C LEU A 348 9.55 8.93 14.72
N GLN A 349 10.66 8.22 14.95
CA GLN A 349 10.74 6.77 14.83
C GLN A 349 9.82 6.07 15.85
N GLU A 350 9.81 6.54 17.10
CA GLU A 350 8.95 6.00 18.15
C GLU A 350 7.47 6.25 17.90
N ILE A 351 7.09 7.41 17.34
CA ILE A 351 5.71 7.71 16.95
C ILE A 351 5.22 6.71 15.89
N LEU A 352 6.01 6.48 14.83
CA LEU A 352 5.66 5.55 13.75
C LEU A 352 5.51 4.10 14.23
N VAL A 353 6.29 3.69 15.24
CA VAL A 353 6.22 2.36 15.85
C VAL A 353 5.01 2.23 16.78
N ILE A 354 4.76 3.21 17.67
CA ILE A 354 3.66 3.15 18.64
C ILE A 354 2.30 3.10 17.93
N ARG A 355 2.11 3.87 16.85
CA ARG A 355 0.86 3.84 16.07
C ARG A 355 0.51 2.43 15.57
N LYS A 356 1.51 1.59 15.29
CA LYS A 356 1.34 0.20 14.82
C LYS A 356 1.05 -0.79 15.96
N MET A 357 1.39 -0.44 17.20
CA MET A 357 1.05 -1.24 18.38
C MET A 357 -0.43 -1.12 18.77
N GLN A 358 -0.99 0.10 18.68
CA GLN A 358 -2.29 0.43 19.29
C GLN A 358 -3.50 -0.35 18.72
N PRO A 359 -3.59 -0.67 17.41
CA PRO A 359 -4.62 -1.55 16.87
C PRO A 359 -4.53 -3.02 17.32
N CYS A 360 -3.35 -3.49 17.72
CA CYS A 360 -3.13 -4.89 18.14
C CYS A 360 -3.45 -5.14 19.64
N LEU A 361 -4.12 -4.19 20.31
CA LEU A 361 -4.42 -4.22 21.74
C LEU A 361 -5.92 -4.38 21.97
N PRO A 362 -6.40 -5.36 22.78
CA PRO A 362 -7.82 -5.53 23.05
C PRO A 362 -8.43 -4.34 23.79
N SER A 363 -9.75 -4.25 23.67
CA SER A 363 -10.59 -3.26 24.33
C SER A 363 -10.60 -3.44 25.85
N PHE A 364 -10.46 -2.33 26.58
CA PHE A 364 -10.46 -2.33 28.05
C PHE A 364 -11.58 -1.48 28.65
N LYS A 365 -12.73 -1.46 27.98
CA LYS A 365 -14.00 -0.95 28.54
C LYS A 365 -14.36 -1.62 29.88
N ALA A 366 -15.25 -0.97 30.63
CA ALA A 366 -15.72 -1.45 31.93
C ALA A 366 -16.36 -2.87 31.86
N GLU A 367 -17.03 -3.20 30.76
CA GLU A 367 -17.65 -4.51 30.55
C GLU A 367 -16.63 -5.64 30.33
N PHE A 368 -15.45 -5.35 29.77
CA PHE A 368 -14.39 -6.32 29.56
C PHE A 368 -13.43 -6.42 30.75
N THR A 369 -13.22 -5.33 31.50
CA THR A 369 -12.42 -5.31 32.74
C THR A 369 -13.17 -5.86 33.96
N ALA A 370 -14.50 -6.01 33.87
CA ALA A 370 -15.34 -6.68 34.87
C ALA A 370 -14.84 -8.09 35.24
N SER A 371 -15.27 -8.61 36.40
CA SER A 371 -14.81 -9.92 36.90
C SER A 371 -15.28 -11.13 36.07
N VAL A 372 -16.35 -10.98 35.29
CA VAL A 372 -16.95 -12.05 34.47
C VAL A 372 -17.43 -11.49 33.11
N PRO A 373 -16.52 -11.17 32.17
CA PRO A 373 -16.89 -10.66 30.84
C PRO A 373 -17.31 -11.81 29.90
N LEU A 374 -17.91 -11.46 28.75
CA LEU A 374 -18.24 -12.35 27.63
C LEU A 374 -19.00 -13.64 28.04
N THR A 375 -19.94 -13.53 28.98
CA THR A 375 -20.71 -14.67 29.50
C THR A 375 -21.66 -15.31 28.50
N ARG A 376 -22.13 -14.56 27.49
CA ARG A 376 -23.21 -14.98 26.57
C ARG A 376 -22.93 -16.32 25.87
N ILE A 377 -21.68 -16.59 25.51
CA ILE A 377 -21.28 -17.86 24.86
C ILE A 377 -21.55 -19.09 25.72
N ARG A 378 -21.45 -18.99 27.06
CA ARG A 378 -21.84 -20.08 27.97
C ARG A 378 -23.34 -20.36 27.82
N ASP A 379 -24.16 -19.33 27.83
CA ASP A 379 -25.61 -19.47 27.87
C ASP A 379 -26.13 -19.97 26.52
N ILE A 380 -25.54 -19.50 25.41
CA ILE A 380 -25.68 -20.07 24.05
C ILE A 380 -25.32 -21.57 24.04
N ALA A 381 -24.14 -21.95 24.55
CA ALA A 381 -23.67 -23.34 24.57
C ALA A 381 -24.47 -24.27 25.51
N HIS A 382 -25.40 -23.75 26.32
CA HIS A 382 -26.28 -24.56 27.17
C HIS A 382 -27.70 -24.71 26.61
N ARG A 383 -28.07 -24.02 25.52
CA ARG A 383 -29.39 -24.06 24.88
C ARG A 383 -29.86 -25.46 24.47
N ASN A 384 -31.18 -25.66 24.43
CA ASN A 384 -31.82 -26.93 24.10
C ASN A 384 -32.42 -26.99 22.69
N ASP A 385 -32.44 -25.87 21.96
CA ASP A 385 -32.97 -25.73 20.61
C ASP A 385 -31.88 -25.78 19.51
N ILE A 386 -30.72 -26.35 19.85
CA ILE A 386 -29.59 -26.58 18.93
C ILE A 386 -29.16 -28.06 18.91
N PRO A 387 -28.68 -28.60 17.78
CA PRO A 387 -28.17 -29.98 17.70
C PRO A 387 -27.04 -30.26 18.69
N HIS A 388 -26.98 -31.48 19.24
CA HIS A 388 -25.96 -31.87 20.22
C HIS A 388 -24.53 -31.68 19.68
N ASP A 389 -24.29 -32.04 18.42
CA ASP A 389 -23.02 -31.87 17.73
C ASP A 389 -22.56 -30.40 17.73
N LEU A 390 -23.42 -29.48 17.27
CA LEU A 390 -23.16 -28.05 17.27
C LEU A 390 -22.94 -27.51 18.70
N LYS A 391 -23.69 -28.03 19.68
CA LYS A 391 -23.53 -27.68 21.09
C LYS A 391 -22.14 -28.06 21.63
N GLN A 392 -21.60 -29.23 21.26
CA GLN A 392 -20.22 -29.60 21.61
C GLN A 392 -19.19 -28.79 20.82
N GLU A 393 -19.41 -28.54 19.53
CA GLU A 393 -18.50 -27.75 18.69
C GLU A 393 -18.36 -26.30 19.19
N ILE A 394 -19.46 -25.62 19.51
CA ILE A 394 -19.44 -24.27 20.14
C ILE A 394 -18.72 -24.33 21.50
N LYS A 395 -19.02 -25.34 22.32
CA LYS A 395 -18.43 -25.50 23.66
C LYS A 395 -16.91 -25.73 23.60
N HIS A 396 -16.43 -26.65 22.77
CA HIS A 396 -15.03 -27.03 22.72
C HIS A 396 -14.18 -26.13 21.81
N THR A 397 -14.76 -25.55 20.76
CA THR A 397 -14.01 -24.65 19.85
C THR A 397 -13.94 -23.22 20.37
N ILE A 398 -15.00 -22.72 21.04
CA ILE A 398 -15.11 -21.30 21.45
C ILE A 398 -15.24 -21.15 22.98
N GLN A 399 -16.28 -21.74 23.59
CA GLN A 399 -16.62 -21.48 25.01
C GLN A 399 -15.50 -21.90 25.98
N ASN A 400 -14.83 -23.02 25.73
CA ASN A 400 -13.73 -23.51 26.56
C ASN A 400 -12.46 -22.67 26.38
N LYS A 401 -12.11 -22.30 25.14
CA LYS A 401 -10.94 -21.48 24.82
C LYS A 401 -11.03 -20.11 25.48
N LEU A 402 -12.12 -19.37 25.24
CA LEU A 402 -12.35 -18.03 25.78
C LEU A 402 -12.29 -17.95 27.34
N HIS A 403 -12.49 -19.08 28.03
CA HIS A 403 -12.42 -19.21 29.49
C HIS A 403 -11.09 -19.82 30.03
N ARG A 404 -10.10 -20.05 29.16
CA ARG A 404 -8.79 -20.66 29.47
C ARG A 404 -7.62 -19.87 28.86
N ASN A 405 -7.72 -19.62 27.57
CA ASN A 405 -6.81 -18.86 26.71
C ASN A 405 -7.70 -18.18 25.65
N ALA A 406 -8.20 -16.98 25.96
CA ALA A 406 -8.79 -16.14 24.94
C ALA A 406 -7.68 -15.70 23.97
N GLY A 407 -7.91 -15.71 22.66
CA GLY A 407 -6.91 -15.29 21.68
C GLY A 407 -7.52 -14.83 20.35
N PRO A 408 -6.76 -14.14 19.49
CA PRO A 408 -7.19 -13.75 18.13
C PRO A 408 -7.90 -14.86 17.36
N GLU A 409 -7.48 -16.12 17.55
CA GLU A 409 -8.06 -17.34 17.01
C GLU A 409 -9.56 -17.50 17.32
N ASP A 410 -10.05 -16.99 18.46
CA ASP A 410 -11.44 -17.13 18.89
C ASP A 410 -12.39 -16.26 18.06
N LEU A 411 -11.94 -15.07 17.61
CA LEU A 411 -12.75 -14.22 16.74
C LEU A 411 -12.93 -14.89 15.37
N VAL A 412 -11.84 -15.36 14.77
CA VAL A 412 -11.85 -16.14 13.50
C VAL A 412 -12.74 -17.38 13.64
N SER A 413 -12.61 -18.13 14.74
CA SER A 413 -13.41 -19.32 15.01
C SER A 413 -14.90 -19.00 15.23
N THR A 414 -15.21 -17.84 15.79
CA THR A 414 -16.60 -17.37 16.02
C THR A 414 -17.22 -16.84 14.73
N GLU A 415 -16.47 -16.14 13.88
CA GLU A 415 -16.95 -15.61 12.60
C GLU A 415 -17.25 -16.74 11.60
N ALA A 416 -16.34 -17.72 11.47
CA ALA A 416 -16.58 -18.94 10.68
C ALA A 416 -17.75 -19.79 11.24
N MET A 417 -17.98 -19.79 12.56
CA MET A 417 -19.16 -20.42 13.15
C MET A 417 -20.44 -19.65 12.81
N LEU A 418 -20.40 -18.31 12.84
CA LEU A 418 -21.53 -17.44 12.49
C LEU A 418 -21.94 -17.64 11.02
N GLU A 419 -20.98 -17.59 10.09
CA GLU A 419 -21.20 -17.86 8.67
C GLU A 419 -21.90 -19.22 8.49
N ARG A 420 -21.35 -20.28 9.10
CA ARG A 420 -21.89 -21.64 9.04
C ARG A 420 -23.31 -21.78 9.59
N ILE A 421 -23.70 -21.07 10.64
CA ILE A 421 -25.09 -21.09 11.16
C ILE A 421 -26.04 -20.19 10.37
N THR A 422 -25.54 -19.23 9.59
CA THR A 422 -26.37 -18.37 8.71
C THR A 422 -26.51 -18.91 7.28
N LYS A 423 -25.63 -19.82 6.84
CA LYS A 423 -25.55 -20.34 5.46
C LYS A 423 -26.84 -20.96 4.92
N GLN A 424 -27.73 -21.44 5.80
CA GLN A 424 -29.07 -21.90 5.44
C GLN A 424 -30.12 -21.19 6.32
N PRO A 425 -30.81 -20.15 5.80
CA PRO A 425 -31.88 -19.47 6.52
C PRO A 425 -32.96 -20.44 7.01
N GLY A 426 -33.31 -20.35 8.30
CA GLY A 426 -34.29 -21.24 8.95
C GLY A 426 -33.75 -22.60 9.42
N GLN A 427 -32.48 -22.93 9.22
CA GLN A 427 -31.88 -24.18 9.74
C GLN A 427 -31.82 -24.23 11.28
N TYR A 428 -31.69 -23.07 11.92
CA TYR A 428 -31.66 -22.90 13.38
C TYR A 428 -32.66 -21.83 13.81
N SER A 429 -33.00 -21.78 15.11
CA SER A 429 -33.94 -20.78 15.62
C SER A 429 -33.37 -19.36 15.49
N GLU A 430 -34.21 -18.40 15.09
CA GLU A 430 -33.82 -17.00 14.96
C GLU A 430 -33.26 -16.45 16.28
N ALA A 431 -33.89 -16.82 17.40
CA ALA A 431 -33.45 -16.47 18.75
C ALA A 431 -32.11 -17.10 19.18
N PHE A 432 -31.62 -18.16 18.51
CA PHE A 432 -30.25 -18.64 18.66
C PHE A 432 -29.28 -17.82 17.80
N VAL A 433 -29.60 -17.64 16.52
CA VAL A 433 -28.75 -16.90 15.57
C VAL A 433 -28.57 -15.44 15.99
N GLU A 434 -29.62 -14.78 16.50
CA GLU A 434 -29.55 -13.42 17.04
C GLU A 434 -28.64 -13.34 18.26
N GLN A 435 -28.76 -14.25 19.23
CA GLN A 435 -27.87 -14.27 20.40
C GLN A 435 -26.41 -14.57 20.01
N PHE A 436 -26.19 -15.39 18.99
CA PHE A 436 -24.85 -15.63 18.43
C PHE A 436 -24.28 -14.39 17.72
N LYS A 437 -25.11 -13.66 16.95
CA LYS A 437 -24.72 -12.35 16.36
C LYS A 437 -24.36 -11.32 17.43
N ILE A 438 -25.13 -11.24 18.53
CA ILE A 438 -24.80 -10.35 19.65
C ILE A 438 -23.48 -10.78 20.30
N PHE A 439 -23.25 -12.06 20.55
CA PHE A 439 -21.96 -12.55 21.09
C PHE A 439 -20.78 -12.28 20.14
N HIS A 440 -20.96 -12.48 18.83
CA HIS A 440 -19.93 -12.14 17.84
C HIS A 440 -19.59 -10.64 17.88
N ASN A 441 -20.59 -9.76 18.01
CA ASN A 441 -20.36 -8.33 18.15
C ASN A 441 -19.66 -7.97 19.48
N GLU A 442 -20.04 -8.58 20.60
CA GLU A 442 -19.32 -8.44 21.89
C GLU A 442 -17.84 -8.86 21.78
N LEU A 443 -17.57 -9.94 21.03
CA LEU A 443 -16.21 -10.45 20.80
C LEU A 443 -15.42 -9.55 19.84
N LYS A 444 -16.03 -9.12 18.72
CA LYS A 444 -15.44 -8.19 17.74
C LYS A 444 -15.03 -6.88 18.42
N ASP A 445 -15.89 -6.35 19.29
CA ASP A 445 -15.63 -5.15 20.09
C ASP A 445 -14.55 -5.38 21.16
N PHE A 446 -14.47 -6.57 21.78
CA PHE A 446 -13.37 -6.94 22.68
C PHE A 446 -12.01 -6.94 21.96
N PHE A 447 -11.94 -7.38 20.70
CA PHE A 447 -10.73 -7.31 19.87
C PHE A 447 -10.53 -5.95 19.16
N ASN A 448 -11.38 -4.95 19.40
CA ASN A 448 -11.42 -3.68 18.64
C ASN A 448 -11.61 -3.82 17.11
N ALA A 449 -11.97 -5.01 16.63
CA ALA A 449 -12.12 -5.39 15.23
C ALA A 449 -13.41 -4.86 14.56
N GLY A 450 -14.03 -3.84 15.14
CA GLY A 450 -15.19 -3.15 14.57
C GLY A 450 -14.83 -2.38 13.30
N SER A 451 -15.80 -2.21 12.42
CA SER A 451 -15.68 -1.35 11.23
C SER A 451 -15.49 0.12 11.63
N LEU A 452 -14.93 0.93 10.71
CA LEU A 452 -14.74 2.36 10.94
C LEU A 452 -16.04 3.09 11.33
N ASP A 453 -17.18 2.68 10.79
CA ASP A 453 -18.46 3.33 11.11
C ASP A 453 -18.92 3.00 12.54
N GLU A 454 -18.81 1.74 12.96
CA GLU A 454 -19.06 1.31 14.35
C GLU A 454 -18.11 2.01 15.33
N GLN A 455 -16.82 2.12 14.99
CA GLN A 455 -15.83 2.82 15.82
C GLN A 455 -16.18 4.31 15.98
N LEU A 456 -16.50 5.01 14.89
CA LEU A 456 -16.86 6.43 14.89
C LEU A 456 -18.19 6.72 15.60
N GLU A 457 -19.21 5.89 15.40
CA GLU A 457 -20.46 5.98 16.17
C GLU A 457 -20.18 5.79 17.67
N SER A 458 -19.24 4.91 18.04
CA SER A 458 -18.87 4.67 19.45
C SER A 458 -18.20 5.84 20.17
N ILE A 459 -17.72 6.88 19.46
CA ILE A 459 -17.19 8.12 20.07
C ILE A 459 -18.18 9.29 20.03
N GLY A 460 -19.32 9.15 19.34
CA GLY A 460 -20.26 10.25 19.08
C GLY A 460 -20.68 11.03 20.33
N GLU A 461 -21.03 10.34 21.42
CA GLU A 461 -21.43 10.96 22.70
C GLU A 461 -20.34 11.81 23.37
N SER A 462 -19.07 11.65 22.96
CA SER A 462 -17.92 12.41 23.47
C SER A 462 -17.49 13.58 22.57
N LEU A 463 -18.13 13.75 21.41
CA LEU A 463 -17.87 14.83 20.46
C LEU A 463 -18.75 16.05 20.77
N ASP A 464 -18.23 17.25 20.54
CA ASP A 464 -19.02 18.48 20.61
C ASP A 464 -19.94 18.63 19.38
N GLY A 465 -20.88 19.59 19.42
CA GLY A 465 -21.85 19.80 18.34
C GLY A 465 -21.25 20.15 16.97
N SER A 466 -20.05 20.75 16.91
CA SER A 466 -19.34 20.98 15.65
C SER A 466 -18.74 19.68 15.11
N SER A 467 -18.05 18.93 15.96
CA SER A 467 -17.47 17.61 15.63
C SER A 467 -18.53 16.59 15.20
N LEU A 468 -19.70 16.56 15.87
CA LEU A 468 -20.84 15.73 15.48
C LEU A 468 -21.39 16.05 14.09
N SER A 469 -21.37 17.34 13.70
CA SER A 469 -21.75 17.77 12.35
C SER A 469 -20.74 17.31 11.30
N MET A 470 -19.43 17.40 11.59
CA MET A 470 -18.37 16.88 10.71
C MET A 470 -18.46 15.35 10.56
N LEU A 471 -18.68 14.63 11.65
CA LEU A 471 -18.89 13.17 11.65
C LEU A 471 -20.09 12.80 10.78
N SER A 472 -21.23 13.46 10.98
CA SER A 472 -22.45 13.23 10.20
C SER A 472 -22.22 13.49 8.71
N SER A 473 -21.52 14.57 8.36
CA SER A 473 -21.19 14.92 6.98
C SER A 473 -20.22 13.94 6.31
N PHE A 474 -19.24 13.40 7.06
CA PHE A 474 -18.37 12.33 6.57
C PHE A 474 -19.16 11.03 6.34
N LEU A 475 -19.96 10.57 7.31
CA LEU A 475 -20.77 9.35 7.18
C LEU A 475 -21.79 9.45 6.04
N GLU A 476 -22.39 10.64 5.81
CA GLU A 476 -23.24 10.89 4.66
C GLU A 476 -22.45 10.81 3.34
N SER A 477 -21.28 11.47 3.25
CA SER A 477 -20.41 11.44 2.07
C SER A 477 -19.95 10.01 1.74
N LYS A 478 -19.62 9.21 2.77
CA LYS A 478 -19.25 7.79 2.63
C LYS A 478 -20.40 6.95 2.07
N LYS A 479 -21.62 7.16 2.58
CA LYS A 479 -22.85 6.48 2.12
C LYS A 479 -23.28 6.95 0.72
N GLU A 480 -22.99 8.20 0.34
CA GLU A 480 -23.15 8.71 -1.03
C GLU A 480 -22.18 8.02 -2.00
N LEU A 481 -20.90 7.93 -1.64
CA LEU A 481 -19.85 7.28 -2.44
C LEU A 481 -20.15 5.79 -2.69
N ALA A 482 -20.55 5.03 -1.66
CA ALA A 482 -20.90 3.62 -1.81
C ALA A 482 -22.03 3.40 -2.83
N ARG A 483 -23.06 4.27 -2.82
CA ARG A 483 -24.17 4.28 -3.79
C ARG A 483 -23.77 4.71 -5.22
N LEU A 484 -22.51 5.09 -5.47
CA LEU A 484 -21.99 5.28 -6.82
C LEU A 484 -21.34 4.01 -7.38
N ASP A 485 -20.71 3.20 -6.52
CA ASP A 485 -20.07 1.94 -6.95
C ASP A 485 -21.12 0.95 -7.50
N GLU A 486 -22.36 1.01 -6.99
CA GLU A 486 -23.54 0.27 -7.47
C GLU A 486 -24.08 0.75 -8.84
N LYS A 487 -23.72 1.97 -9.30
CA LYS A 487 -24.34 2.62 -10.47
C LYS A 487 -23.45 2.57 -11.71
N HIS A 488 -23.78 1.69 -12.65
CA HIS A 488 -23.01 1.49 -13.89
C HIS A 488 -22.90 2.70 -14.85
N ASN A 489 -23.73 3.75 -14.69
CA ASN A 489 -23.82 4.88 -15.62
C ASN A 489 -23.41 6.25 -15.02
N VAL A 490 -22.58 6.27 -13.97
CA VAL A 490 -22.05 7.52 -13.36
C VAL A 490 -20.89 8.07 -14.18
N SER A 491 -20.79 9.39 -14.33
CA SER A 491 -19.64 10.02 -15.02
C SER A 491 -18.39 10.05 -14.14
N GLU A 492 -17.19 9.86 -14.72
CA GLU A 492 -15.94 9.90 -13.94
C GLU A 492 -15.71 11.24 -13.22
N THR A 493 -16.19 12.35 -13.80
CA THR A 493 -16.13 13.68 -13.17
C THR A 493 -17.01 13.75 -11.91
N GLU A 494 -18.21 13.17 -11.94
CA GLU A 494 -19.14 13.10 -10.81
C GLU A 494 -18.60 12.18 -9.70
N ARG A 495 -18.07 11.01 -10.08
CA ARG A 495 -17.37 10.11 -9.14
C ARG A 495 -16.16 10.79 -8.50
N THR A 496 -15.37 11.52 -9.29
CA THR A 496 -14.20 12.28 -8.80
C THR A 496 -14.62 13.39 -7.83
N GLY A 497 -15.69 14.13 -8.13
CA GLY A 497 -16.21 15.18 -7.24
C GLY A 497 -16.65 14.64 -5.87
N ILE A 498 -17.35 13.50 -5.85
CA ILE A 498 -17.81 12.87 -4.59
C ILE A 498 -16.66 12.17 -3.84
N LEU A 499 -15.68 11.60 -4.55
CA LEU A 499 -14.40 11.18 -3.93
C LEU A 499 -13.70 12.36 -3.24
N VAL A 500 -13.53 13.49 -3.93
CA VAL A 500 -12.88 14.70 -3.38
C VAL A 500 -13.68 15.27 -2.20
N ARG A 501 -15.01 15.31 -2.26
CA ARG A 501 -15.87 15.68 -1.12
C ARG A 501 -15.59 14.80 0.11
N THR A 502 -15.50 13.48 -0.11
CA THR A 502 -15.31 12.48 0.96
C THR A 502 -13.89 12.54 1.55
N ILE A 503 -12.87 12.77 0.72
CA ILE A 503 -11.46 12.99 1.14
C ILE A 503 -11.37 14.23 2.04
N ASN A 504 -12.04 15.33 1.69
CA ASN A 504 -12.01 16.56 2.49
C ASN A 504 -12.80 16.43 3.81
N SER A 505 -13.97 15.79 3.81
CA SER A 505 -14.75 15.59 5.05
C SER A 505 -14.06 14.62 6.02
N LEU A 506 -13.39 13.57 5.51
CA LEU A 506 -12.51 12.72 6.31
C LEU A 506 -11.35 13.51 6.93
N ASN A 507 -10.68 14.36 6.14
CA ASN A 507 -9.52 15.11 6.60
C ASN A 507 -9.87 16.05 7.76
N ALA A 508 -10.98 16.79 7.63
CA ALA A 508 -11.50 17.66 8.68
C ALA A 508 -11.86 16.88 9.96
N LEU A 509 -12.55 15.73 9.83
CA LEU A 509 -12.90 14.89 10.97
C LEU A 509 -11.66 14.33 11.69
N ARG A 510 -10.67 13.82 10.94
CA ARG A 510 -9.42 13.27 11.51
C ARG A 510 -8.60 14.36 12.19
N GLU A 511 -8.52 15.56 11.62
CA GLU A 511 -7.81 16.71 12.21
C GLU A 511 -8.41 17.09 13.60
N VAL A 512 -9.74 17.05 13.74
CA VAL A 512 -10.41 17.38 15.02
C VAL A 512 -10.24 16.27 16.05
N ILE A 513 -10.34 15.00 15.67
CA ILE A 513 -10.07 13.86 16.57
C ILE A 513 -8.60 13.88 17.04
N ALA A 514 -7.65 14.17 16.14
CA ALA A 514 -6.24 14.33 16.48
C ALA A 514 -5.99 15.48 17.47
N LYS A 515 -6.60 16.65 17.28
CA LYS A 515 -6.52 17.78 18.23
C LYS A 515 -7.08 17.44 19.62
N GLY A 516 -8.12 16.62 19.71
CA GLY A 516 -8.57 16.09 21.01
C GLY A 516 -7.51 15.23 21.70
N LEU A 517 -6.72 14.48 20.93
CA LEU A 517 -5.61 13.66 21.42
C LEU A 517 -4.34 14.49 21.75
N GLU A 518 -4.12 15.67 21.17
CA GLU A 518 -3.00 16.57 21.54
C GLU A 518 -3.00 16.98 23.03
N SER A 519 -4.15 16.88 23.70
CA SER A 519 -4.31 17.11 25.15
C SER A 519 -3.41 16.26 26.06
N GLY A 520 -2.85 15.15 25.52
CA GLY A 520 -2.05 14.18 26.26
C GLY A 520 -2.84 13.38 27.30
N LEU A 521 -2.18 12.42 27.96
CA LEU A 521 -2.80 11.63 29.03
C LEU A 521 -2.37 12.11 30.42
N ARG A 522 -3.34 12.47 31.27
CA ARG A 522 -3.08 12.82 32.67
C ARG A 522 -2.75 11.59 33.53
N ASN A 523 -1.93 11.78 34.55
CA ASN A 523 -1.57 10.73 35.51
C ASN A 523 -2.73 10.28 36.41
N ASP A 524 -3.73 11.15 36.63
CA ASP A 524 -4.95 10.93 37.40
C ASP A 524 -6.18 10.62 36.52
N ALA A 525 -5.98 10.31 35.23
CA ALA A 525 -7.08 10.03 34.30
C ALA A 525 -7.89 8.78 34.71
N PRO A 526 -9.23 8.88 34.89
CA PRO A 526 -10.07 7.73 35.19
C PRO A 526 -10.09 6.69 34.07
N ASP A 527 -10.29 5.42 34.42
CA ASP A 527 -10.21 4.29 33.48
C ASP A 527 -11.17 4.40 32.29
N ALA A 528 -12.38 4.93 32.52
CA ALA A 528 -13.34 5.24 31.46
C ALA A 528 -12.80 6.30 30.46
N SER A 529 -12.03 7.28 30.94
CA SER A 529 -11.37 8.27 30.08
C SER A 529 -10.20 7.68 29.30
N ILE A 530 -9.45 6.74 29.90
CA ILE A 530 -8.38 6.00 29.19
C ILE A 530 -9.01 5.11 28.09
N ALA A 531 -10.12 4.42 28.38
CA ALA A 531 -10.83 3.58 27.42
C ALA A 531 -11.49 4.40 26.29
N MET A 532 -12.05 5.58 26.59
CA MET A 532 -12.51 6.52 25.56
C MET A 532 -11.34 7.01 24.70
N ARG A 533 -10.17 7.26 25.29
CA ARG A 533 -8.97 7.64 24.54
C ARG A 533 -8.47 6.51 23.61
N GLN A 534 -8.61 5.25 23.99
CA GLN A 534 -8.36 4.10 23.10
C GLN A 534 -9.28 4.18 21.87
N LYS A 535 -10.60 4.37 22.06
CA LYS A 535 -11.55 4.56 20.94
C LYS A 535 -11.14 5.71 20.02
N TRP A 536 -10.87 6.90 20.58
CA TRP A 536 -10.47 8.07 19.79
C TRP A 536 -9.21 7.80 18.94
N ARG A 537 -8.21 7.12 19.51
CA ARG A 537 -6.98 6.73 18.80
C ARG A 537 -7.26 5.72 17.68
N LEU A 538 -8.13 4.74 17.92
CA LEU A 538 -8.52 3.75 16.90
C LEU A 538 -9.30 4.40 15.76
N CYS A 539 -10.24 5.30 16.05
CA CYS A 539 -10.92 6.11 15.03
C CYS A 539 -9.94 6.97 14.22
N GLU A 540 -8.94 7.57 14.86
CA GLU A 540 -7.93 8.41 14.22
C GLU A 540 -7.02 7.61 13.28
N ILE A 541 -6.69 6.36 13.62
CA ILE A 541 -5.95 5.41 12.77
C ILE A 541 -6.86 4.86 11.65
N GLY A 542 -8.08 4.42 11.95
CA GLY A 542 -9.02 3.91 10.92
C GLY A 542 -9.42 4.96 9.87
N LEU A 543 -9.37 6.25 10.22
CA LEU A 543 -9.48 7.35 9.24
C LEU A 543 -8.21 7.50 8.38
N GLU A 544 -7.01 7.17 8.88
CA GLU A 544 -5.79 7.07 8.05
C GLU A 544 -5.90 5.89 7.05
N ASP A 545 -6.36 4.73 7.52
CA ASP A 545 -6.54 3.54 6.68
C ASP A 545 -7.61 3.76 5.60
N TYR A 546 -8.73 4.41 5.93
CA TYR A 546 -9.72 4.78 4.91
C TYR A 546 -9.25 5.93 4.00
N ALA A 547 -8.37 6.83 4.46
CA ALA A 547 -7.72 7.81 3.59
C ALA A 547 -6.85 7.13 2.52
N PHE A 548 -6.14 6.04 2.85
CA PHE A 548 -5.42 5.23 1.88
C PHE A 548 -6.35 4.69 0.79
N VAL A 549 -7.50 4.12 1.17
CA VAL A 549 -8.50 3.60 0.22
C VAL A 549 -9.05 4.71 -0.69
N LEU A 550 -9.42 5.87 -0.12
CA LEU A 550 -9.92 7.01 -0.89
C LEU A 550 -8.87 7.59 -1.84
N LEU A 551 -7.62 7.74 -1.40
CA LEU A 551 -6.52 8.21 -2.23
C LEU A 551 -6.19 7.22 -3.35
N SER A 552 -6.21 5.91 -3.09
CA SER A 552 -6.03 4.89 -4.12
C SER A 552 -7.13 4.97 -5.19
N ARG A 553 -8.41 5.05 -4.76
CA ARG A 553 -9.55 5.25 -5.67
C ARG A 553 -9.41 6.53 -6.49
N PHE A 554 -8.97 7.63 -5.88
CA PHE A 554 -8.76 8.91 -6.55
C PHE A 554 -7.62 8.87 -7.57
N VAL A 555 -6.45 8.30 -7.23
CA VAL A 555 -5.34 8.17 -8.20
C VAL A 555 -5.75 7.33 -9.40
N ASN A 556 -6.44 6.22 -9.16
CA ASN A 556 -6.93 5.35 -10.24
C ASN A 556 -7.96 6.06 -11.13
N ALA A 557 -8.85 6.89 -10.57
CA ALA A 557 -9.78 7.72 -11.34
C ALA A 557 -9.04 8.77 -12.21
N VAL A 558 -7.98 9.40 -11.68
CA VAL A 558 -7.12 10.30 -12.46
C VAL A 558 -6.39 9.55 -13.57
N GLU A 559 -5.90 8.33 -13.32
CA GLU A 559 -5.26 7.49 -14.33
C GLU A 559 -6.25 7.07 -15.43
N ALA A 560 -7.49 6.70 -15.08
CA ALA A 560 -8.57 6.36 -16.02
C ALA A 560 -8.99 7.54 -16.92
N LEU A 561 -8.85 8.79 -16.46
CA LEU A 561 -9.05 10.00 -17.28
C LEU A 561 -7.92 10.25 -18.30
N GLY A 562 -6.90 9.40 -18.37
CA GLY A 562 -5.68 9.61 -19.17
C GLY A 562 -4.50 10.19 -18.37
N GLY A 563 -4.66 10.31 -17.04
CA GLY A 563 -3.60 10.59 -16.09
C GLY A 563 -2.71 11.78 -16.46
N ALA A 564 -1.41 11.51 -16.49
CA ALA A 564 -0.39 12.53 -16.70
C ALA A 564 -0.26 13.04 -18.15
N ASP A 565 -1.02 12.51 -19.12
CA ASP A 565 -1.12 13.09 -20.47
C ASP A 565 -2.29 14.09 -20.48
N TRP A 566 -3.48 13.64 -20.10
CA TRP A 566 -4.69 14.46 -19.94
C TRP A 566 -4.45 15.70 -19.07
N LEU A 567 -3.76 15.55 -17.93
CA LEU A 567 -3.42 16.67 -17.06
C LEU A 567 -2.53 17.72 -17.75
N ALA A 568 -1.59 17.31 -18.60
CA ALA A 568 -0.67 18.23 -19.28
C ALA A 568 -1.33 18.96 -20.46
N GLU A 569 -2.17 18.24 -21.22
CA GLU A 569 -2.96 18.79 -22.34
C GLU A 569 -3.97 19.84 -21.86
N ASN A 570 -4.63 19.60 -20.73
CA ASN A 570 -5.64 20.51 -20.18
C ASN A 570 -5.06 21.78 -19.49
N VAL A 571 -3.73 21.98 -19.45
CA VAL A 571 -3.14 23.24 -18.95
C VAL A 571 -3.23 24.33 -20.01
N THR A 572 -4.26 25.17 -19.90
CA THR A 572 -4.45 26.36 -20.75
C THR A 572 -4.05 27.63 -19.99
N VAL A 573 -3.72 28.70 -20.73
CA VAL A 573 -3.18 29.96 -20.20
C VAL A 573 -4.13 30.67 -19.20
N LYS A 574 -5.40 30.27 -19.12
CA LYS A 574 -6.40 30.83 -18.18
C LYS A 574 -7.25 29.80 -17.44
N ASN A 575 -7.01 28.49 -17.64
CA ASN A 575 -7.69 27.46 -16.87
C ASN A 575 -6.75 26.30 -16.51
N VAL A 576 -6.74 26.00 -15.21
CA VAL A 576 -5.97 24.92 -14.56
C VAL A 576 -6.90 24.03 -13.70
N SER A 577 -8.22 24.11 -13.88
CA SER A 577 -9.21 23.46 -13.01
C SER A 577 -9.03 21.95 -12.90
N SER A 578 -8.51 21.29 -13.94
CA SER A 578 -8.13 19.87 -13.95
C SER A 578 -7.06 19.49 -12.92
N TRP A 579 -6.29 20.46 -12.41
CA TRP A 579 -5.27 20.29 -11.36
C TRP A 579 -5.78 20.63 -9.97
N ASN A 580 -6.91 21.34 -9.83
CA ASN A 580 -7.43 21.75 -8.53
C ASN A 580 -7.71 20.57 -7.61
N ASP A 581 -8.23 19.48 -8.16
CA ASP A 581 -8.59 18.28 -7.40
C ASP A 581 -7.36 17.39 -7.13
N PRO A 582 -6.47 17.08 -8.10
CA PRO A 582 -5.22 16.38 -7.80
C PRO A 582 -4.28 17.11 -6.83
N ILE A 583 -4.16 18.44 -6.92
CA ILE A 583 -3.40 19.23 -5.94
C ILE A 583 -4.10 19.22 -4.58
N GLY A 584 -5.44 19.25 -4.54
CA GLY A 584 -6.23 19.11 -3.31
C GLY A 584 -6.03 17.75 -2.63
N ALA A 585 -6.15 16.65 -3.39
CA ALA A 585 -5.94 15.30 -2.89
C ALA A 585 -4.50 15.08 -2.41
N LEU A 586 -3.49 15.63 -3.10
CA LEU A 586 -2.10 15.58 -2.63
C LEU A 586 -1.91 16.41 -1.36
N THR A 587 -2.53 17.59 -1.27
CA THR A 587 -2.49 18.44 -0.07
C THR A 587 -3.05 17.69 1.13
N VAL A 588 -4.21 17.06 0.99
CA VAL A 588 -4.81 16.22 2.03
C VAL A 588 -3.88 15.05 2.37
N GLY A 589 -3.37 14.32 1.37
CA GLY A 589 -2.44 13.22 1.62
C GLY A 589 -1.17 13.62 2.40
N ILE A 590 -0.60 14.79 2.12
CA ILE A 590 0.53 15.35 2.87
C ILE A 590 0.11 15.77 4.29
N GLN A 591 -1.08 16.36 4.47
CA GLN A 591 -1.64 16.67 5.79
C GLN A 591 -1.90 15.40 6.62
N GLN A 592 -2.39 14.32 6.01
CA GLN A 592 -2.60 13.03 6.67
C GLN A 592 -1.30 12.47 7.27
N LEU A 593 -0.16 12.58 6.58
CA LEU A 593 1.16 12.22 7.13
C LEU A 593 1.55 13.10 8.33
N GLY A 594 1.26 14.41 8.26
CA GLY A 594 1.48 15.33 9.36
C GLY A 594 0.64 15.02 10.60
N ILE A 595 -0.63 14.65 10.41
CA ILE A 595 -1.55 14.21 11.48
C ILE A 595 -1.05 12.90 12.12
N SER A 596 -0.44 12.00 11.34
CA SER A 596 0.24 10.79 11.85
C SER A 596 1.55 11.08 12.60
N GLY A 597 1.90 12.35 12.78
CA GLY A 597 3.10 12.81 13.49
C GLY A 597 4.38 12.87 12.65
N TRP A 598 4.32 12.57 11.35
CA TRP A 598 5.49 12.68 10.48
C TRP A 598 5.76 14.15 10.11
N LYS A 599 6.82 14.73 10.68
CA LYS A 599 7.34 16.08 10.38
C LYS A 599 6.22 17.14 10.18
N PRO A 600 5.33 17.35 11.15
CA PRO A 600 4.06 18.08 10.95
C PRO A 600 4.23 19.51 10.38
N GLU A 601 5.25 20.26 10.82
CA GLU A 601 5.51 21.61 10.28
C GLU A 601 6.00 21.59 8.82
N GLU A 602 6.70 20.55 8.37
CA GLU A 602 7.12 20.38 6.97
C GLU A 602 5.93 19.97 6.10
N CYS A 603 5.10 19.02 6.56
CA CYS A 603 3.83 18.66 5.91
C CYS A 603 2.91 19.89 5.74
N LYS A 604 2.82 20.73 6.78
CA LYS A 604 2.04 21.97 6.78
C LYS A 604 2.64 23.03 5.85
N ALA A 605 3.95 23.19 5.79
CA ALA A 605 4.62 24.08 4.83
C ALA A 605 4.36 23.65 3.37
N VAL A 606 4.57 22.36 3.07
CA VAL A 606 4.30 21.77 1.74
C VAL A 606 2.82 21.89 1.36
N GLY A 607 1.91 21.63 2.29
CA GLY A 607 0.46 21.79 2.08
C GLY A 607 0.07 23.24 1.75
N ASN A 608 0.62 24.21 2.48
CA ASN A 608 0.39 25.64 2.21
C ASN A 608 0.96 26.08 0.86
N GLU A 609 2.12 25.56 0.44
CA GLU A 609 2.71 25.81 -0.88
C GLU A 609 1.82 25.24 -2.00
N LEU A 610 1.35 24.00 -1.87
CA LEU A 610 0.41 23.37 -2.82
C LEU A 610 -0.90 24.16 -2.95
N LEU A 611 -1.48 24.61 -1.84
CA LEU A 611 -2.68 25.46 -1.86
C LEU A 611 -2.42 26.82 -2.54
N SER A 612 -1.27 27.45 -2.29
CA SER A 612 -0.91 28.71 -2.96
C SER A 612 -0.80 28.55 -4.48
N TRP A 613 -0.27 27.43 -4.99
CA TRP A 613 -0.22 27.15 -6.43
C TRP A 613 -1.58 26.81 -7.05
N LYS A 614 -2.53 26.31 -6.25
CA LYS A 614 -3.93 26.11 -6.64
C LYS A 614 -4.71 27.42 -6.69
N GLU A 615 -4.51 28.32 -5.72
CA GLU A 615 -5.21 29.62 -5.64
C GLU A 615 -4.68 30.66 -6.65
N ARG A 616 -3.36 30.70 -6.87
CA ARG A 616 -2.71 31.74 -7.70
C ARG A 616 -3.01 31.61 -9.21
N GLY A 617 -3.30 30.40 -9.68
CA GLY A 617 -3.52 30.10 -11.09
C GLY A 617 -2.28 30.34 -11.99
N ILE A 618 -2.53 30.49 -13.29
CA ILE A 618 -1.53 30.79 -14.32
C ILE A 618 -1.75 32.22 -14.84
N SER A 619 -0.67 32.98 -14.99
CA SER A 619 -0.65 34.25 -15.73
C SER A 619 -0.24 34.04 -17.19
N GLU A 620 -0.52 35.02 -18.06
CA GLU A 620 -0.04 34.98 -19.45
C GLU A 620 1.50 35.08 -19.55
N ILE A 621 2.11 35.89 -18.68
CA ILE A 621 3.56 36.11 -18.58
C ILE A 621 3.90 36.24 -17.09
N GLU A 622 5.08 35.80 -16.66
CA GLU A 622 5.65 36.18 -15.36
C GLU A 622 7.14 36.53 -15.51
N GLY A 623 7.45 37.83 -15.43
CA GLY A 623 8.79 38.34 -15.74
C GLY A 623 9.03 38.42 -17.24
N SER A 624 10.06 37.73 -17.74
CA SER A 624 10.36 37.54 -19.17
C SER A 624 9.80 36.24 -19.75
N GLU A 625 9.31 35.34 -18.89
CA GLU A 625 9.00 33.95 -19.25
C GLU A 625 7.50 33.70 -19.34
N ASP A 626 7.13 32.63 -20.06
CA ASP A 626 5.77 32.08 -20.10
C ASP A 626 5.27 31.75 -18.69
N GLY A 627 4.12 32.30 -18.31
CA GLY A 627 3.53 32.11 -16.99
C GLY A 627 3.10 30.65 -16.74
N LYS A 628 2.76 29.87 -17.77
CA LYS A 628 2.50 28.43 -17.66
C LYS A 628 3.77 27.67 -17.25
N THR A 629 4.90 27.97 -17.89
CA THR A 629 6.21 27.39 -17.59
C THR A 629 6.68 27.76 -16.18
N ILE A 630 6.55 29.03 -15.77
CA ILE A 630 6.93 29.48 -14.41
C ILE A 630 6.04 28.85 -13.32
N TRP A 631 4.73 28.76 -13.53
CA TRP A 631 3.82 28.05 -12.63
C TRP A 631 4.21 26.57 -12.51
N ALA A 632 4.44 25.90 -13.64
CA ALA A 632 4.81 24.49 -13.68
C ALA A 632 6.15 24.21 -13.00
N LEU A 633 7.17 25.07 -13.15
CA LEU A 633 8.46 24.94 -12.47
C LEU A 633 8.36 25.12 -10.95
N ARG A 634 7.47 25.99 -10.45
CA ARG A 634 7.21 26.13 -9.01
C ARG A 634 6.47 24.93 -8.44
N LEU A 635 5.43 24.46 -9.14
CA LEU A 635 4.72 23.25 -8.76
C LEU A 635 5.65 22.04 -8.76
N LYS A 636 6.53 21.90 -9.78
CA LYS A 636 7.60 20.87 -9.80
C LYS A 636 8.43 20.90 -8.52
N ALA A 637 8.95 22.05 -8.12
CA ALA A 637 9.79 22.18 -6.93
C ALA A 637 9.07 21.76 -5.64
N THR A 638 7.78 22.10 -5.51
CA THR A 638 6.94 21.66 -4.39
C THR A 638 6.65 20.15 -4.46
N LEU A 639 6.36 19.58 -5.64
CA LEU A 639 6.14 18.15 -5.81
C LEU A 639 7.40 17.30 -5.55
N ASP A 640 8.58 17.77 -5.96
CA ASP A 640 9.86 17.12 -5.64
C ASP A 640 10.23 17.28 -4.15
N ARG A 641 9.62 18.21 -3.42
CA ARG A 641 9.67 18.29 -1.95
C ARG A 641 8.70 17.30 -1.30
N SER A 642 7.44 17.24 -1.77
CA SER A 642 6.46 16.22 -1.36
C SER A 642 6.99 14.79 -1.54
N ARG A 643 7.68 14.51 -2.66
CA ARG A 643 8.27 13.21 -2.94
C ARG A 643 9.37 12.85 -1.93
N ARG A 644 10.34 13.74 -1.70
CA ARG A 644 11.41 13.53 -0.70
C ARG A 644 10.85 13.26 0.70
N LEU A 645 9.81 13.99 1.11
CA LEU A 645 9.12 13.78 2.38
C LEU A 645 8.53 12.36 2.53
N THR A 646 8.09 11.73 1.44
CA THR A 646 7.63 10.32 1.42
C THR A 646 8.77 9.31 1.27
N GLU A 647 9.86 9.66 0.58
CA GLU A 647 11.06 8.84 0.46
C GLU A 647 11.74 8.71 1.83
N GLU A 648 11.91 9.81 2.56
CA GLU A 648 12.46 9.85 3.92
C GLU A 648 11.64 9.06 4.95
N TYR A 649 10.29 9.08 4.86
CA TYR A 649 9.42 8.23 5.68
C TYR A 649 9.71 6.75 5.42
N SER A 650 9.85 6.38 4.15
CA SER A 650 10.08 5.01 3.72
C SER A 650 11.48 4.52 4.11
N GLU A 651 12.52 5.34 3.90
CA GLU A 651 13.88 5.10 4.41
C GLU A 651 13.88 4.94 5.95
N THR A 652 13.07 5.72 6.67
CA THR A 652 12.96 5.63 8.14
C THR A 652 12.38 4.28 8.59
N LEU A 653 11.32 3.78 7.95
CA LEU A 653 10.78 2.44 8.27
C LEU A 653 11.78 1.32 7.92
N LEU A 654 12.54 1.47 6.84
CA LEU A 654 13.61 0.56 6.43
C LEU A 654 14.84 0.58 7.35
N GLN A 655 15.05 1.64 8.14
CA GLN A 655 16.06 1.68 9.21
C GLN A 655 15.56 1.03 10.52
N ILE A 656 14.26 1.17 10.81
CA ILE A 656 13.65 0.61 12.03
C ILE A 656 13.53 -0.91 11.95
N PHE A 657 12.76 -1.42 10.98
CA PHE A 657 12.20 -2.77 11.08
C PHE A 657 13.09 -3.93 10.61
N PRO A 658 13.71 -3.92 9.41
CA PRO A 658 14.20 -5.14 8.75
C PRO A 658 15.12 -6.03 9.61
N GLU A 659 16.12 -5.44 10.27
CA GLU A 659 17.05 -6.15 11.14
C GLU A 659 16.33 -6.82 12.34
N LYS A 660 15.44 -6.09 13.02
CA LYS A 660 14.75 -6.58 14.22
C LYS A 660 13.68 -7.62 13.86
N VAL A 661 13.04 -7.46 12.71
CA VAL A 661 12.16 -8.47 12.10
C VAL A 661 12.94 -9.72 11.71
N GLN A 662 14.14 -9.60 11.15
CA GLN A 662 15.00 -10.75 10.82
C GLN A 662 15.45 -11.51 12.06
N ILE A 663 15.93 -10.81 13.09
CA ILE A 663 16.32 -11.38 14.38
C ILE A 663 15.12 -12.11 15.01
N LEU A 664 13.99 -11.44 15.18
CA LEU A 664 12.83 -12.00 15.87
C LEU A 664 12.18 -13.14 15.06
N GLY A 665 12.12 -13.00 13.74
CA GLY A 665 11.51 -13.97 12.83
C GLY A 665 12.25 -15.30 12.81
N LYS A 666 13.58 -15.27 12.67
CA LYS A 666 14.44 -16.46 12.82
C LYS A 666 14.24 -17.13 14.18
N SER A 667 14.20 -16.32 15.24
CA SER A 667 14.15 -16.79 16.63
C SER A 667 12.81 -17.43 17.02
N LEU A 668 11.71 -16.96 16.41
CA LEU A 668 10.34 -17.42 16.70
C LEU A 668 9.78 -18.41 15.65
N GLY A 669 10.57 -18.76 14.63
CA GLY A 669 10.19 -19.71 13.57
C GLY A 669 9.20 -19.16 12.53
N ILE A 670 9.22 -17.85 12.27
CA ILE A 670 8.36 -17.20 11.27
C ILE A 670 8.92 -17.45 9.85
N PRO A 671 8.07 -17.72 8.84
CA PRO A 671 8.52 -17.96 7.46
C PRO A 671 9.37 -16.82 6.88
N GLU A 672 10.48 -17.18 6.23
CA GLU A 672 11.47 -16.21 5.72
C GLU A 672 10.87 -15.23 4.70
N ASN A 673 9.90 -15.66 3.89
CA ASN A 673 9.22 -14.75 2.96
C ASN A 673 8.46 -13.62 3.70
N THR A 674 7.74 -13.94 4.78
CA THR A 674 7.05 -12.95 5.63
C THR A 674 8.05 -12.01 6.29
N VAL A 675 9.15 -12.55 6.82
CA VAL A 675 10.25 -11.78 7.43
C VAL A 675 10.84 -10.78 6.43
N ARG A 676 11.07 -11.22 5.19
CA ARG A 676 11.63 -10.41 4.09
C ARG A 676 10.69 -9.31 3.61
N THR A 677 9.38 -9.57 3.51
CA THR A 677 8.41 -8.62 2.95
C THR A 677 7.76 -7.71 3.99
N PHE A 678 7.90 -7.99 5.30
CA PHE A 678 7.24 -7.27 6.40
C PHE A 678 7.29 -5.75 6.25
N THR A 679 8.49 -5.16 6.19
CA THR A 679 8.65 -3.69 6.16
C THR A 679 8.15 -3.08 4.86
N GLU A 680 8.24 -3.82 3.76
CA GLU A 680 7.72 -3.35 2.47
C GLU A 680 6.19 -3.34 2.47
N ALA A 681 5.54 -4.37 3.03
CA ALA A 681 4.10 -4.40 3.23
C ALA A 681 3.61 -3.27 4.14
N GLU A 682 4.34 -2.98 5.23
CA GLU A 682 4.07 -1.85 6.13
C GLU A 682 4.18 -0.48 5.44
N ILE A 683 4.99 -0.35 4.39
CA ILE A 683 5.07 0.86 3.56
C ILE A 683 3.93 0.87 2.52
N ARG A 684 3.71 -0.24 1.80
CA ARG A 684 2.68 -0.34 0.74
C ARG A 684 1.25 -0.15 1.26
N ALA A 685 0.97 -0.54 2.50
CA ALA A 685 -0.35 -0.36 3.13
C ALA A 685 -0.58 1.07 3.67
N GLY A 686 0.48 1.88 3.84
CA GLY A 686 0.38 3.21 4.42
C GLY A 686 0.00 4.30 3.42
N VAL A 687 -0.66 5.36 3.89
CA VAL A 687 -1.01 6.57 3.10
C VAL A 687 0.20 7.12 2.32
N VAL A 688 1.41 7.01 2.87
CA VAL A 688 2.68 7.39 2.24
C VAL A 688 2.85 6.84 0.82
N PHE A 689 2.39 5.62 0.55
CA PHE A 689 2.49 4.98 -0.76
C PHE A 689 1.61 5.67 -1.79
N GLN A 690 0.37 6.01 -1.43
CA GLN A 690 -0.58 6.71 -2.30
C GLN A 690 -0.16 8.17 -2.53
N VAL A 691 0.38 8.84 -1.51
CA VAL A 691 0.98 10.18 -1.63
C VAL A 691 2.16 10.16 -2.61
N SER A 692 3.03 9.14 -2.53
CA SER A 692 4.16 8.98 -3.46
C SER A 692 3.71 8.64 -4.90
N LYS A 693 2.69 7.78 -5.06
CA LYS A 693 2.07 7.49 -6.38
C LYS A 693 1.49 8.77 -7.00
N LEU A 694 0.70 9.53 -6.25
CA LEU A 694 0.09 10.79 -6.72
C LEU A 694 1.13 11.87 -7.02
N ALA A 695 2.12 12.08 -6.15
CA ALA A 695 3.21 13.01 -6.41
C ALA A 695 4.02 12.62 -7.65
N THR A 696 4.25 11.32 -7.87
CA THR A 696 4.91 10.80 -9.08
C THR A 696 4.10 11.03 -10.34
N LEU A 697 2.77 10.83 -10.30
CA LEU A 697 1.86 11.11 -11.41
C LEU A 697 1.89 12.60 -11.76
N LEU A 698 1.81 13.47 -10.75
CA LEU A 698 1.84 14.92 -10.95
C LEU A 698 3.21 15.41 -11.45
N LEU A 699 4.33 14.86 -10.97
CA LEU A 699 5.66 15.14 -11.54
C LEU A 699 5.76 14.74 -13.02
N LYS A 700 5.20 13.58 -13.40
CA LYS A 700 5.13 13.14 -14.81
C LYS A 700 4.31 14.12 -15.66
N ALA A 701 3.19 14.61 -15.13
CA ALA A 701 2.34 15.59 -15.79
C ALA A 701 3.04 16.96 -15.93
N VAL A 702 3.64 17.48 -14.86
CA VAL A 702 4.35 18.79 -14.87
C VAL A 702 5.52 18.80 -15.85
N ARG A 703 6.31 17.71 -15.91
CA ARG A 703 7.41 17.59 -16.88
C ARG A 703 6.90 17.67 -18.33
N ARG A 704 5.76 17.06 -18.63
CA ARG A 704 5.08 17.16 -19.95
C ARG A 704 4.54 18.56 -20.21
N THR A 705 3.95 19.21 -19.22
CA THR A 705 3.48 20.61 -19.30
C THR A 705 4.58 21.59 -19.71
N ILE A 706 5.84 21.33 -19.30
CA ILE A 706 7.04 22.12 -19.61
C ILE A 706 7.73 21.66 -20.91
N GLY A 707 7.39 20.47 -21.44
CA GLY A 707 8.14 19.84 -22.53
C GLY A 707 9.52 19.30 -22.12
N SER A 708 9.76 19.09 -20.82
CA SER A 708 11.02 18.56 -20.30
C SER A 708 11.18 17.07 -20.64
N SER A 709 12.38 16.68 -21.08
CA SER A 709 12.75 15.30 -21.39
C SER A 709 12.95 14.40 -20.15
N GLY A 710 12.79 14.92 -18.94
CA GLY A 710 13.10 14.22 -17.69
C GLY A 710 14.58 14.23 -17.30
N TRP A 711 15.41 14.90 -18.10
CA TRP A 711 16.81 15.22 -17.80
C TRP A 711 16.94 16.72 -17.50
N ASP A 712 17.80 17.07 -16.56
CA ASP A 712 18.27 18.44 -16.36
C ASP A 712 19.72 18.56 -16.83
N VAL A 713 20.03 19.64 -17.54
CA VAL A 713 21.32 19.85 -18.22
C VAL A 713 22.08 20.98 -17.52
N LEU A 714 22.99 20.62 -16.62
CA LEU A 714 23.84 21.59 -15.92
C LEU A 714 24.86 22.23 -16.89
N VAL A 715 25.43 21.41 -17.78
CA VAL A 715 26.39 21.81 -18.83
C VAL A 715 26.15 20.96 -20.09
N PRO A 716 25.68 21.55 -21.21
CA PRO A 716 25.52 20.83 -22.48
C PRO A 716 26.89 20.56 -23.13
N GLY A 717 26.96 19.48 -23.90
CA GLY A 717 28.18 19.02 -24.57
C GLY A 717 27.99 17.59 -25.10
N ASP A 718 29.10 16.97 -25.48
CA ASP A 718 29.16 15.55 -25.86
C ASP A 718 30.13 14.83 -24.92
N ALA A 719 29.78 13.61 -24.48
CA ALA A 719 30.71 12.73 -23.78
C ALA A 719 30.63 11.28 -24.28
N PHE A 720 31.77 10.60 -24.17
CA PHE A 720 31.94 9.17 -24.37
C PHE A 720 32.86 8.61 -23.29
N GLY A 721 32.67 7.34 -22.93
CA GLY A 721 33.51 6.68 -21.94
C GLY A 721 33.00 5.30 -21.53
N GLU A 722 33.74 4.70 -20.60
CA GLU A 722 33.27 3.60 -19.75
C GLU A 722 32.31 4.16 -18.68
N LEU A 723 31.23 3.43 -18.37
CA LEU A 723 30.22 3.88 -17.42
C LEU A 723 30.52 3.30 -16.03
N VAL A 724 30.81 4.16 -15.05
CA VAL A 724 31.18 3.73 -13.69
C VAL A 724 30.18 4.31 -12.68
N GLN A 725 29.44 3.45 -11.99
CA GLN A 725 28.52 3.88 -10.93
C GLN A 725 29.26 4.01 -9.58
N VAL A 726 29.02 5.11 -8.88
CA VAL A 726 29.56 5.42 -7.55
C VAL A 726 28.45 5.98 -6.66
N ASP A 727 28.55 5.78 -5.34
CA ASP A 727 27.53 6.37 -4.45
C ASP A 727 27.69 7.89 -4.32
N ARG A 728 28.93 8.36 -4.16
CA ARG A 728 29.33 9.77 -4.00
C ARG A 728 30.64 10.07 -4.73
N ILE A 729 30.91 11.36 -4.96
CA ILE A 729 32.15 11.83 -5.59
C ILE A 729 33.22 12.06 -4.51
N ILE A 730 34.07 11.05 -4.27
CA ILE A 730 35.09 11.02 -3.22
C ILE A 730 36.46 10.76 -3.89
N PRO A 731 37.59 11.33 -3.40
CA PRO A 731 38.90 11.00 -3.93
C PRO A 731 39.20 9.49 -3.92
N GLY A 732 39.61 8.95 -5.06
CA GLY A 732 39.94 7.53 -5.22
C GLY A 732 38.77 6.58 -5.52
N THR A 733 37.57 7.06 -5.88
CA THR A 733 36.44 6.18 -6.25
C THR A 733 36.59 5.48 -7.60
N LEU A 734 37.50 5.90 -8.48
CA LEU A 734 37.75 5.21 -9.74
C LEU A 734 38.62 3.95 -9.55
N PRO A 735 38.23 2.79 -10.09
CA PRO A 735 39.07 1.59 -10.05
C PRO A 735 40.32 1.79 -10.89
N SER A 736 41.47 1.29 -10.43
CA SER A 736 42.79 1.50 -11.06
C SER A 736 42.93 0.90 -12.46
N SER A 737 41.95 0.11 -12.92
CA SER A 737 41.83 -0.42 -14.28
C SER A 737 41.28 0.60 -15.30
N ALA A 738 40.58 1.64 -14.84
CA ALA A 738 39.90 2.60 -15.72
C ALA A 738 40.87 3.65 -16.28
N THR A 739 41.70 3.25 -17.25
CA THR A 739 42.67 4.14 -17.92
C THR A 739 42.09 4.94 -19.09
N GLY A 740 40.88 4.62 -19.54
CA GLY A 740 40.15 5.36 -20.59
C GLY A 740 39.36 6.55 -20.05
N PRO A 741 38.64 7.29 -20.91
CA PRO A 741 37.68 8.30 -20.45
C PRO A 741 36.49 7.63 -19.75
N VAL A 742 36.03 8.21 -18.64
CA VAL A 742 34.96 7.65 -17.78
C VAL A 742 33.76 8.60 -17.68
N ILE A 743 32.56 8.05 -17.78
CA ILE A 743 31.32 8.74 -17.41
C ILE A 743 30.89 8.21 -16.03
N LEU A 744 30.90 9.08 -15.02
CA LEU A 744 30.41 8.73 -13.68
C LEU A 744 28.88 8.75 -13.64
N VAL A 745 28.28 7.72 -13.05
CA VAL A 745 26.89 7.74 -12.58
C VAL A 745 26.92 7.83 -11.05
N VAL A 746 26.35 8.89 -10.48
CA VAL A 746 26.49 9.19 -9.04
C VAL A 746 25.14 9.11 -8.35
N ASN A 747 25.02 8.31 -7.30
CA ASN A 747 23.75 8.16 -6.57
C ASN A 747 23.35 9.45 -5.84
N LYS A 748 24.24 10.01 -5.01
CA LYS A 748 23.98 11.18 -4.15
C LYS A 748 25.10 12.22 -4.29
N ALA A 749 24.74 13.50 -4.23
CA ALA A 749 25.68 14.62 -4.25
C ALA A 749 25.19 15.77 -3.35
N ASP A 750 26.10 16.38 -2.59
CA ASP A 750 25.81 17.51 -1.71
C ASP A 750 25.91 18.85 -2.45
N GLY A 751 26.73 18.91 -3.51
CA GLY A 751 26.93 20.09 -4.34
C GLY A 751 28.17 20.91 -4.03
N ASP A 752 29.09 20.38 -3.22
CA ASP A 752 30.39 20.97 -2.87
C ASP A 752 31.59 20.15 -3.36
N GLU A 753 31.36 19.06 -4.09
CA GLU A 753 32.39 18.10 -4.47
C GLU A 753 33.35 18.60 -5.56
N GLU A 754 34.52 17.96 -5.65
CA GLU A 754 35.53 18.21 -6.67
C GLU A 754 35.77 16.96 -7.53
N VAL A 755 35.20 16.97 -8.74
CA VAL A 755 35.33 15.83 -9.69
C VAL A 755 36.77 15.60 -10.14
N THR A 756 37.60 16.64 -10.21
CA THR A 756 39.04 16.53 -10.47
C THR A 756 39.78 15.72 -9.41
N ALA A 757 39.28 15.66 -8.17
CA ALA A 757 39.86 14.84 -7.10
C ALA A 757 39.41 13.36 -7.17
N ALA A 758 38.25 13.06 -7.78
CA ALA A 758 37.83 11.69 -8.08
C ALA A 758 38.60 11.08 -9.27
N GLY A 759 38.96 11.89 -10.27
CA GLY A 759 39.85 11.48 -11.36
C GLY A 759 40.02 12.49 -12.51
N SER A 760 41.20 12.50 -13.14
CA SER A 760 41.48 13.37 -14.29
C SER A 760 40.68 12.98 -15.54
N ASN A 761 40.53 11.67 -15.78
CA ASN A 761 39.96 11.03 -16.96
C ASN A 761 38.42 11.02 -17.03
N ILE A 762 37.72 11.59 -16.05
CA ILE A 762 36.26 11.70 -16.08
C ILE A 762 35.84 12.65 -17.22
N SER A 763 35.14 12.15 -18.23
CA SER A 763 34.65 12.92 -19.39
C SER A 763 33.25 13.50 -19.19
N GLY A 764 32.45 12.88 -18.32
CA GLY A 764 31.12 13.39 -17.95
C GLY A 764 30.60 12.84 -16.64
N VAL A 765 29.54 13.46 -16.12
CA VAL A 765 28.87 13.07 -14.87
C VAL A 765 27.36 13.05 -15.07
N VAL A 766 26.72 11.99 -14.59
CA VAL A 766 25.27 11.78 -14.55
C VAL A 766 24.85 11.63 -13.09
N LEU A 767 24.22 12.64 -12.51
CA LEU A 767 23.71 12.61 -11.14
C LEU A 767 22.32 11.96 -11.11
N LEU A 768 22.07 11.04 -10.17
CA LEU A 768 20.74 10.45 -9.93
C LEU A 768 19.90 11.27 -8.93
N GLN A 769 20.52 12.22 -8.22
CA GLN A 769 19.89 13.18 -7.31
C GLN A 769 19.92 14.60 -7.91
N GLU A 770 18.82 15.34 -7.77
CA GLU A 770 18.70 16.69 -8.33
C GLU A 770 19.62 17.69 -7.64
N LEU A 771 20.35 18.46 -8.44
CA LEU A 771 21.39 19.37 -7.99
C LEU A 771 21.03 20.82 -8.37
N PRO A 772 21.02 21.77 -7.42
CA PRO A 772 20.80 23.17 -7.74
C PRO A 772 21.83 23.70 -8.75
N HIS A 773 21.37 24.39 -9.80
CA HIS A 773 22.23 25.04 -10.81
C HIS A 773 23.28 26.02 -10.25
N LEU A 774 23.08 26.50 -9.01
CA LEU A 774 23.93 27.45 -8.29
C LEU A 774 24.79 26.80 -7.20
N SER A 775 24.74 25.46 -7.06
CA SER A 775 25.68 24.71 -6.21
C SER A 775 27.14 24.95 -6.63
N HIS A 776 28.09 24.81 -5.71
CA HIS A 776 29.51 24.95 -6.05
C HIS A 776 29.95 23.95 -7.12
N LEU A 777 29.43 22.72 -7.07
CA LEU A 777 29.60 21.67 -8.08
C LEU A 777 29.04 22.12 -9.46
N GLY A 778 27.82 22.65 -9.52
CA GLY A 778 27.20 23.14 -10.76
C GLY A 778 27.88 24.39 -11.35
N VAL A 779 28.39 25.27 -10.49
CA VAL A 779 29.18 26.46 -10.91
C VAL A 779 30.55 26.03 -11.43
N ARG A 780 31.27 25.15 -10.72
CA ARG A 780 32.54 24.56 -11.17
C ARG A 780 32.38 23.81 -12.50
N ALA A 781 31.31 23.03 -12.65
CA ALA A 781 30.97 22.32 -13.88
C ALA A 781 30.88 23.29 -15.09
N ARG A 782 30.14 24.39 -14.94
CA ARG A 782 29.99 25.43 -15.97
C ARG A 782 31.29 26.14 -16.27
N GLN A 783 32.07 26.50 -15.25
CA GLN A 783 33.39 27.14 -15.44
C GLN A 783 34.38 26.22 -16.16
N ALA A 784 34.39 24.92 -15.83
CA ALA A 784 35.29 23.94 -16.43
C ALA A 784 35.10 23.77 -17.96
N SER A 785 33.92 24.13 -18.51
CA SER A 785 33.61 24.24 -19.95
C SER A 785 33.82 22.99 -20.83
N SER A 786 34.40 21.91 -20.29
CA SER A 786 35.08 20.85 -21.05
C SER A 786 34.61 19.43 -20.70
N LYS A 787 33.60 19.31 -19.84
CA LYS A 787 33.03 18.03 -19.38
C LYS A 787 31.51 18.12 -19.47
N PHE A 788 30.85 17.01 -19.77
CA PHE A 788 29.39 16.94 -19.93
C PHE A 788 28.70 16.68 -18.59
N TRP A 789 27.61 17.41 -18.29
CA TRP A 789 26.93 17.31 -16.99
C TRP A 789 25.42 17.23 -17.12
N LEU A 790 24.89 16.09 -16.68
CA LEU A 790 23.47 15.79 -16.61
C LEU A 790 23.05 15.45 -15.19
N HIS A 791 21.80 15.76 -14.88
CA HIS A 791 21.05 15.12 -13.80
C HIS A 791 19.84 14.37 -14.39
N VAL A 792 19.56 13.17 -13.87
CA VAL A 792 18.41 12.34 -14.24
C VAL A 792 17.30 12.47 -13.19
N GLN A 793 16.25 13.20 -13.53
CA GLN A 793 15.11 13.45 -12.63
C GLN A 793 14.15 12.25 -12.50
N LYS A 794 14.26 11.21 -13.35
CA LYS A 794 13.79 9.83 -13.10
C LYS A 794 14.44 8.86 -14.10
N LEU A 795 15.20 7.88 -13.61
CA LEU A 795 15.92 6.92 -14.44
C LEU A 795 15.05 5.71 -14.77
N ILE A 796 14.33 5.73 -15.89
CA ILE A 796 13.82 4.49 -16.50
C ILE A 796 14.95 3.89 -17.34
N ILE A 797 15.97 3.34 -16.67
CA ILE A 797 16.88 2.40 -17.34
C ILE A 797 16.16 1.06 -17.45
N MET A 798 15.87 0.69 -18.70
CA MET A 798 15.48 -0.66 -19.07
C MET A 798 16.54 -1.66 -18.58
N SER A 799 16.12 -2.90 -18.34
CA SER A 799 16.95 -4.05 -17.95
C SER A 799 17.98 -4.45 -19.03
N CYS A 800 19.02 -3.62 -19.22
CA CYS A 800 20.03 -3.74 -20.27
C CYS A 800 21.46 -3.42 -19.82
N PHE A 801 21.73 -3.31 -18.51
CA PHE A 801 23.08 -3.07 -17.97
C PHE A 801 24.09 -4.18 -18.35
N CYS A 802 23.63 -5.38 -18.68
CA CYS A 802 24.49 -6.53 -19.00
C CYS A 802 25.15 -6.48 -20.40
N TYR A 803 24.86 -5.50 -21.26
CA TYR A 803 25.27 -5.52 -22.69
C TYR A 803 25.69 -4.17 -23.29
N LEU A 804 26.09 -3.18 -22.49
CA LEU A 804 26.56 -1.87 -22.97
C LEU A 804 27.85 -1.43 -22.27
N SER A 805 28.99 -1.70 -22.91
CA SER A 805 30.33 -1.35 -22.40
C SER A 805 30.80 0.06 -22.79
N ARG A 806 30.13 0.73 -23.73
CA ARG A 806 30.37 2.13 -24.12
C ARG A 806 29.07 2.80 -24.53
N ILE A 807 28.90 4.07 -24.15
CA ILE A 807 27.77 4.92 -24.54
C ILE A 807 28.31 6.29 -25.01
N ARG A 808 27.64 6.90 -26.00
CA ARG A 808 27.80 8.31 -26.37
C ARG A 808 26.49 9.03 -26.08
N ILE A 809 26.57 10.24 -25.52
CA ILE A 809 25.41 11.10 -25.27
C ILE A 809 25.69 12.45 -25.96
N GLU A 810 24.71 12.95 -26.72
CA GLU A 810 24.81 14.21 -27.49
C GLU A 810 23.82 15.26 -26.94
N GLY A 811 24.32 16.43 -26.55
CA GLY A 811 23.56 17.45 -25.82
C GLY A 811 22.72 18.40 -26.66
N LYS A 812 21.84 17.92 -27.56
CA LYS A 812 21.00 18.80 -28.43
C LYS A 812 19.55 18.33 -28.64
N GLY A 813 18.71 18.48 -27.62
CA GLY A 813 17.25 18.73 -27.76
C GLY A 813 16.34 17.64 -28.35
N SER A 814 16.86 16.63 -29.06
CA SER A 814 16.08 15.54 -29.65
C SER A 814 16.89 14.26 -29.79
N PHE A 815 16.26 13.13 -29.39
CA PHE A 815 16.71 11.74 -29.59
C PHE A 815 18.12 11.33 -29.11
N CYS A 816 18.19 10.40 -28.15
CA CYS A 816 19.40 9.63 -27.87
C CYS A 816 19.59 8.53 -28.92
N ASP A 817 20.52 8.71 -29.86
CA ASP A 817 20.85 7.70 -30.88
C ASP A 817 21.81 6.64 -30.31
N LEU A 818 21.25 5.71 -29.53
CA LEU A 818 21.95 4.62 -28.82
C LEU A 818 22.48 3.53 -29.78
N ARG A 819 23.46 3.88 -30.61
CA ARG A 819 24.09 2.94 -31.54
C ARG A 819 25.05 1.99 -30.82
N ARG A 820 24.74 0.70 -30.85
CA ARG A 820 25.73 -0.37 -30.62
C ARG A 820 26.86 -0.26 -31.67
N ARG A 821 28.09 -0.51 -31.22
CA ARG A 821 29.26 -0.84 -32.03
C ARG A 821 29.91 -2.08 -31.42
#